data_AF-A0A2N2NUU3-F1
#
_entry.id   AF-A0A2N2NUU3-F1
#
_cell.length_a   1.000
_cell.length_b   1.000
_cell.length_c   1.000
_cell.angle_alpha   90.00
_cell.angle_beta   90.00
_cell.angle_gamma   90.00
#
_symmetry.space_group_name_H-M   'P 1'
#
loop_
_entity.id
_entity.type
_entity.pdbx_description
1 polymer ?
#
loop_
_entity_poly.entity_id
_entity_poly.type
_entity_poly.pdbx_seq_one_letter_code
_entity_poly.pdbx_strand_id
1 'polypeptide(L)'
;MSNNRDFYLGKEFDFKNKVLTDNIIYYDPADLTTHMFVTGMTGSGKTGLCVGLMEEAALQNIPAIVIDPKGDLTNLLLHFPNLLPTDFEPWIDPEEARRENKSTQAKAEETATMWKNGLADWGLTGENIQKLQDSAEFTIYTPGSTSGIPVDILSSFAAPELDWDENQEVLRERIASNITALLGLIGFNDIDPLSSREHILLANIMEYYWSKSKSFDLSDLIMQTQSPPFDRLGAFPIDRLFPEKDRFALAMKLNNFLASPSFQTWMQGQPLDILKMLFSESGKPRQSIFYLAHLSENERMFFVTLLFGAVESWMRRQSGTSGLRAIIYFDEILGYLPPVANPPSRPIMLRMLKQARAFGVGLVLATQNPVDMDYKALSNAGTWMIGRLQTDQDKERLMDGLQSASGSIDRVEANKLLSNLGKRVFLLHNVHEKGLKLFNTRWAMNYLAGPMTRSQIPALNALVGVGVNRAKVSPRSAANEPKTQPVKSQSAASEPVTTQSVLRPVLPSGIIDYHLPNNLTLQNAVQKANISLSSGSKMVAIEYHPRLLAQAEIRYLDRKYNVQSMQKKSVLVEDETGKMIRWEDHLTGAIDQDVIERFSLPETGYQQMPVWMADPKTIKILESDFLDWVYRTDNMKIRASQSLKIFAGPEVSEQEFQAQISQAIKDQMELEIEKVKSTYEKKITALEQKLDKEKRDVETAEDRLGQRRLEEAGTHGEMLLALLSKRKKSISSSLTKRRMTAEAKDKLQNEKKDVDNAIANLTAMQTEMKEAIAQLEKEWSGKANDITEITITPLKKDIFVELFGIAWVPYYVVEIDGRNRRICAFSTN
;
A
#
# COMPACT_ATOMS: atom_id res chain seq x y z
N MET A 1 38.85 -11.34 -29.14
CA MET A 1 38.72 -9.86 -29.15
C MET A 1 37.62 -9.51 -30.15
N SER A 2 36.45 -9.08 -29.65
CA SER A 2 35.49 -8.26 -30.40
C SER A 2 35.24 -7.03 -29.53
N ASN A 3 35.70 -5.88 -30.03
CA ASN A 3 35.87 -4.62 -29.31
C ASN A 3 34.55 -3.82 -29.24
N ASN A 4 33.64 -4.24 -28.36
CA ASN A 4 32.95 -3.31 -27.45
C ASN A 4 32.29 -4.15 -26.34
N ARG A 5 32.89 -4.14 -25.16
CA ARG A 5 32.55 -4.99 -23.99
C ARG A 5 31.57 -4.32 -23.03
N ASP A 6 31.17 -3.10 -23.31
CA ASP A 6 30.46 -2.26 -22.34
C ASP A 6 28.98 -2.19 -22.69
N PHE A 7 28.13 -2.05 -21.68
CA PHE A 7 26.70 -1.85 -21.83
C PHE A 7 26.40 -0.46 -22.39
N TYR A 8 25.64 -0.40 -23.48
CA TYR A 8 25.15 0.86 -24.05
C TYR A 8 23.92 1.34 -23.28
N LEU A 9 24.09 2.32 -22.38
CA LEU A 9 23.01 2.80 -21.52
C LEU A 9 22.26 4.01 -22.09
N GLY A 10 22.92 4.80 -22.93
CA GLY A 10 22.34 6.02 -23.48
C GLY A 10 23.37 7.05 -23.90
N LYS A 11 23.01 8.32 -23.80
CA LYS A 11 23.82 9.46 -24.24
C LYS A 11 23.95 10.47 -23.11
N GLU A 12 25.12 11.10 -23.01
CA GLU A 12 25.41 12.11 -22.01
C GLU A 12 24.46 13.31 -22.18
N PHE A 13 23.98 13.82 -21.05
CA PHE A 13 23.03 14.91 -20.98
C PHE A 13 23.71 16.17 -20.44
N ASP A 14 23.78 17.22 -21.26
CA ASP A 14 24.33 18.51 -20.84
C ASP A 14 23.31 19.24 -19.96
N PHE A 15 23.60 19.28 -18.65
CA PHE A 15 22.75 19.94 -17.67
C PHE A 15 22.61 21.45 -17.87
N LYS A 16 23.64 22.13 -18.38
CA LYS A 16 23.63 23.59 -18.55
C LYS A 16 22.72 24.00 -19.69
N ASN A 17 22.84 23.31 -20.82
CA ASN A 17 22.07 23.61 -22.03
C ASN A 17 20.74 22.84 -22.10
N LYS A 18 20.55 21.82 -21.27
CA LYS A 18 19.41 20.88 -21.27
C LYS A 18 19.25 20.16 -22.61
N VAL A 19 20.37 19.78 -23.22
CA VAL A 19 20.41 19.12 -24.54
C VAL A 19 21.09 17.76 -24.41
N LEU A 20 20.60 16.80 -25.18
CA LEU A 20 21.26 15.50 -25.34
C LEU A 20 22.49 15.66 -26.23
N THR A 21 23.63 15.19 -25.77
CA THR A 21 24.86 15.22 -26.57
C THR A 21 24.99 13.96 -27.42
N ASP A 22 25.93 13.94 -28.37
CA ASP A 22 26.25 12.73 -29.14
C ASP A 22 27.21 11.77 -28.41
N ASN A 23 27.68 12.15 -27.21
CA ASN A 23 28.56 11.30 -26.42
C ASN A 23 27.78 10.11 -25.84
N ILE A 24 28.19 8.90 -26.19
CA ILE A 24 27.57 7.67 -25.71
C ILE A 24 28.07 7.35 -24.29
N ILE A 25 27.15 6.93 -23.43
CA ILE A 25 27.45 6.41 -22.10
C ILE A 25 27.51 4.89 -22.17
N TYR A 26 28.74 4.39 -22.14
CA TYR A 26 29.08 2.99 -21.97
C TYR A 26 29.31 2.70 -20.48
N TYR A 27 28.96 1.49 -20.06
CA TYR A 27 29.15 1.01 -18.68
C TYR A 27 29.82 -0.36 -18.67
N ASP A 28 30.93 -0.52 -17.96
CA ASP A 28 31.65 -1.80 -17.88
C ASP A 28 30.85 -2.81 -17.02
N PRO A 29 30.38 -3.94 -17.58
CA PRO A 29 29.68 -4.95 -16.81
C PRO A 29 30.50 -5.53 -15.65
N ALA A 30 31.83 -5.48 -15.68
CA ALA A 30 32.66 -5.93 -14.55
C ALA A 30 32.41 -5.11 -13.28
N ASP A 31 31.97 -3.85 -13.40
CA ASP A 31 31.69 -2.97 -12.27
C ASP A 31 30.44 -3.40 -11.49
N LEU A 32 29.52 -4.16 -12.11
CA LEU A 32 28.39 -4.78 -11.43
C LEU A 32 28.80 -5.82 -10.39
N THR A 33 30.05 -6.30 -10.39
CA THR A 33 30.57 -7.12 -9.29
C THR A 33 30.58 -6.36 -7.96
N THR A 34 30.62 -5.01 -8.00
CA THR A 34 30.42 -4.14 -6.84
C THR A 34 28.97 -3.70 -6.63
N HIS A 35 28.03 -4.33 -7.33
CA HIS A 35 26.60 -4.08 -7.20
C HIS A 35 26.17 -2.69 -7.69
N MET A 36 24.89 -2.59 -8.05
CA MET A 36 24.28 -1.37 -8.55
C MET A 36 23.02 -1.05 -7.75
N PHE A 37 22.89 0.21 -7.39
CA PHE A 37 21.69 0.75 -6.77
C PHE A 37 21.00 1.73 -7.72
N VAL A 38 19.70 1.52 -7.96
CA VAL A 38 18.89 2.34 -8.85
C VAL A 38 17.72 2.93 -8.08
N THR A 39 17.56 4.25 -8.12
CA THR A 39 16.48 4.93 -7.40
C THR A 39 15.88 6.08 -8.19
N GLY A 40 14.60 6.36 -7.95
CA GLY A 40 13.89 7.46 -8.57
C GLY A 40 12.38 7.33 -8.39
N MET A 41 11.69 8.47 -8.38
CA MET A 41 10.24 8.52 -8.24
C MET A 41 9.52 7.77 -9.36
N THR A 42 8.26 7.40 -9.12
CA THR A 42 7.38 6.85 -10.17
C THR A 42 7.36 7.76 -11.40
N GLY A 43 7.56 7.19 -12.58
CA GLY A 43 7.62 7.93 -13.85
C GLY A 43 8.95 8.63 -14.14
N SER A 44 9.98 8.47 -13.29
CA SER A 44 11.35 8.96 -13.55
C SER A 44 12.03 8.22 -14.71
N GLY A 45 11.57 7.02 -15.06
CA GLY A 45 12.15 6.17 -16.10
C GLY A 45 12.94 4.96 -15.58
N LYS A 46 12.95 4.72 -14.25
CA LYS A 46 13.69 3.62 -13.59
C LYS A 46 13.54 2.28 -14.30
N THR A 47 12.30 1.87 -14.57
CA THR A 47 12.03 0.59 -15.23
C THR A 47 12.63 0.53 -16.63
N GLY A 48 12.55 1.60 -17.43
CA GLY A 48 13.16 1.65 -18.76
C GLY A 48 14.69 1.57 -18.70
N LEU A 49 15.32 2.22 -17.72
CA LEU A 49 16.76 2.09 -17.46
C LEU A 49 17.15 0.64 -17.13
N CYS A 50 16.45 0.01 -16.18
CA CYS A 50 16.77 -1.36 -15.78
C CYS A 50 16.48 -2.37 -16.88
N VAL A 51 15.42 -2.18 -17.68
CA VAL A 51 15.16 -3.00 -18.86
C VAL A 51 16.31 -2.85 -19.87
N GLY A 52 16.73 -1.63 -20.19
CA GLY A 52 17.90 -1.39 -21.03
C GLY A 52 19.17 -2.08 -20.51
N LEU A 53 19.40 -2.06 -19.20
CA LEU A 53 20.50 -2.78 -18.56
C LEU A 53 20.40 -4.31 -18.77
N MET A 54 19.21 -4.89 -18.61
CA MET A 54 18.99 -6.33 -18.82
C MET A 54 19.09 -6.73 -20.29
N GLU A 55 18.68 -5.86 -21.21
CA GLU A 55 18.87 -6.05 -22.65
C GLU A 55 20.37 -6.15 -23.01
N GLU A 56 21.19 -5.24 -22.49
CA GLU A 56 22.65 -5.29 -22.72
C GLU A 56 23.28 -6.52 -22.09
N ALA A 57 22.85 -6.91 -20.88
CA ALA A 57 23.30 -8.13 -20.24
C ALA A 57 22.97 -9.38 -21.08
N ALA A 58 21.74 -9.46 -21.60
CA ALA A 58 21.32 -10.56 -22.47
C ALA A 58 22.12 -10.58 -23.78
N LEU A 59 22.36 -9.43 -24.44
CA LEU A 59 23.17 -9.33 -25.66
C LEU A 59 24.62 -9.80 -25.44
N GLN A 60 25.14 -9.64 -24.22
CA GLN A 60 26.48 -10.09 -23.84
C GLN A 60 26.52 -11.50 -23.24
N ASN A 61 25.41 -12.26 -23.33
CA ASN A 61 25.27 -13.61 -22.78
C ASN A 61 25.43 -13.71 -21.26
N ILE A 62 25.11 -12.64 -20.52
CA ILE A 62 25.17 -12.59 -19.07
C ILE A 62 23.79 -13.02 -18.54
N PRO A 63 23.68 -14.16 -17.84
CA PRO A 63 22.40 -14.62 -17.31
C PRO A 63 21.95 -13.76 -16.12
N ALA A 64 20.63 -13.68 -15.91
CA ALA A 64 20.08 -12.98 -14.76
C ALA A 64 18.89 -13.70 -14.12
N ILE A 65 18.78 -13.52 -12.82
CA ILE A 65 17.57 -13.76 -12.04
C ILE A 65 16.95 -12.39 -11.76
N VAL A 66 15.71 -12.21 -12.21
CA VAL A 66 14.96 -10.97 -12.13
C VAL A 66 13.76 -11.18 -11.19
N ILE A 67 13.65 -10.38 -10.14
CA ILE A 67 12.60 -10.49 -9.12
C ILE A 67 11.63 -9.34 -9.33
N ASP A 68 10.39 -9.67 -9.68
CA ASP A 68 9.38 -8.72 -10.13
C ASP A 68 8.11 -8.75 -9.24
N PRO A 69 8.08 -7.96 -8.16
CA PRO A 69 6.92 -7.88 -7.28
C PRO A 69 5.76 -7.05 -7.87
N LYS A 70 5.96 -6.32 -8.97
CA LYS A 70 4.95 -5.42 -9.56
C LYS A 70 4.38 -5.91 -10.89
N GLY A 71 5.11 -6.77 -11.60
CA GLY A 71 4.72 -7.33 -12.90
C GLY A 71 5.26 -6.55 -14.10
N ASP A 72 6.04 -5.49 -13.90
CA ASP A 72 6.55 -4.62 -14.95
C ASP A 72 7.69 -5.25 -15.78
N LEU A 73 8.47 -6.17 -15.18
CA LEU A 73 9.65 -6.76 -15.81
C LEU A 73 9.32 -7.98 -16.67
N THR A 74 8.07 -8.45 -16.60
CA THR A 74 7.53 -9.39 -17.59
C THR A 74 7.60 -8.85 -19.02
N ASN A 75 7.67 -7.51 -19.19
CA ASN A 75 7.90 -6.84 -20.47
C ASN A 75 9.23 -7.22 -21.15
N LEU A 76 10.19 -7.82 -20.42
CA LEU A 76 11.41 -8.39 -21.00
C LEU A 76 11.14 -9.51 -22.03
N LEU A 77 9.91 -10.01 -22.13
CA LEU A 77 9.51 -10.99 -23.14
C LEU A 77 8.92 -10.35 -24.41
N LEU A 78 8.56 -9.06 -24.38
CA LEU A 78 7.89 -8.35 -25.48
C LEU A 78 8.88 -7.88 -26.54
N HIS A 79 9.46 -8.83 -27.28
CA HIS A 79 10.36 -8.60 -28.40
C HIS A 79 9.57 -8.55 -29.71
N PHE A 80 9.54 -7.39 -30.39
CA PHE A 80 8.84 -7.22 -31.68
C PHE A 80 9.81 -6.77 -32.79
N PRO A 81 10.62 -7.68 -33.36
CA PRO A 81 11.62 -7.34 -34.38
C PRO A 81 11.03 -6.65 -35.63
N ASN A 82 9.82 -7.05 -36.03
CA ASN A 82 9.16 -6.49 -37.21
C ASN A 82 8.42 -5.18 -36.94
N LEU A 83 8.25 -4.82 -35.65
CA LEU A 83 7.54 -3.62 -35.20
C LEU A 83 6.15 -3.46 -35.87
N LEU A 84 5.42 -4.57 -36.05
CA LEU A 84 4.11 -4.53 -36.68
C LEU A 84 3.05 -4.10 -35.66
N PRO A 85 2.03 -3.29 -36.04
CA PRO A 85 0.94 -2.92 -35.14
C PRO A 85 0.27 -4.13 -34.46
N THR A 86 0.12 -5.24 -35.18
CA THR A 86 -0.46 -6.49 -34.68
C THR A 86 0.32 -7.12 -33.53
N ASP A 87 1.63 -6.83 -33.43
CA ASP A 87 2.47 -7.34 -32.34
C ASP A 87 2.18 -6.58 -31.04
N PHE A 88 1.87 -5.28 -31.12
CA PHE A 88 1.58 -4.41 -29.97
C PHE A 88 0.14 -4.52 -29.50
N GLU A 89 -0.81 -4.70 -30.42
CA GLU A 89 -2.25 -4.66 -30.14
C GLU A 89 -2.70 -5.52 -28.92
N PRO A 90 -2.24 -6.77 -28.73
CA PRO A 90 -2.66 -7.59 -27.59
C PRO A 90 -2.24 -7.06 -26.21
N TRP A 91 -1.27 -6.14 -26.18
CA TRP A 91 -0.63 -5.64 -24.96
C TRP A 91 -1.02 -4.20 -24.64
N ILE A 92 -1.86 -3.59 -25.48
CA ILE A 92 -2.41 -2.25 -25.22
C ILE A 92 -3.56 -2.34 -24.25
N ASP A 93 -3.55 -1.48 -23.23
CA ASP A 93 -4.66 -1.34 -22.30
C ASP A 93 -5.91 -0.82 -23.04
N PRO A 94 -7.01 -1.61 -23.11
CA PRO A 94 -8.24 -1.18 -23.76
C PRO A 94 -8.86 0.07 -23.11
N GLU A 95 -8.66 0.27 -21.80
CA GLU A 95 -9.16 1.46 -21.09
C GLU A 95 -8.33 2.70 -21.45
N GLU A 96 -7.01 2.57 -21.65
CA GLU A 96 -6.18 3.68 -22.14
C GLU A 96 -6.61 4.11 -23.54
N ALA A 97 -6.78 3.15 -24.45
CA ALA A 97 -7.29 3.44 -25.79
C ALA A 97 -8.66 4.12 -25.75
N ARG A 98 -9.58 3.65 -24.89
CA ARG A 98 -10.91 4.26 -24.71
C ARG A 98 -10.83 5.67 -24.15
N ARG A 99 -9.97 5.94 -23.16
CA ARG A 99 -9.77 7.29 -22.58
C ARG A 99 -9.28 8.30 -23.60
N GLU A 100 -8.51 7.86 -24.59
CA GLU A 100 -8.05 8.69 -25.71
C GLU A 100 -9.05 8.75 -26.89
N ASN A 101 -10.23 8.13 -26.76
CA ASN A 101 -11.23 8.00 -27.83
C ASN A 101 -10.68 7.29 -29.10
N LYS A 102 -9.84 6.27 -28.92
CA LYS A 102 -9.23 5.47 -30.00
C LYS A 102 -9.60 3.99 -29.87
N SER A 103 -9.55 3.26 -30.98
CA SER A 103 -9.57 1.80 -30.95
C SER A 103 -8.20 1.25 -30.52
N THR A 104 -8.18 0.01 -30.03
CA THR A 104 -6.92 -0.71 -29.70
C THR A 104 -6.01 -0.80 -30.92
N GLN A 105 -6.57 -1.09 -32.09
CA GLN A 105 -5.85 -1.14 -33.35
C GLN A 105 -5.20 0.21 -33.73
N ALA A 106 -5.95 1.31 -33.63
CA ALA A 106 -5.40 2.64 -33.92
C ALA A 106 -4.27 3.02 -32.96
N LYS A 107 -4.44 2.72 -31.66
CA LYS A 107 -3.37 2.92 -30.66
C LYS A 107 -2.17 2.02 -30.92
N ALA A 108 -2.37 0.81 -31.46
CA ALA A 108 -1.29 -0.10 -31.85
C ALA A 108 -0.46 0.43 -33.01
N GLU A 109 -1.11 1.02 -34.03
CA GLU A 109 -0.43 1.66 -35.16
C GLU A 109 0.41 2.87 -34.71
N GLU A 110 -0.15 3.71 -33.83
CA GLU A 110 0.56 4.83 -33.22
C GLU A 110 1.75 4.35 -32.39
N THR A 111 1.55 3.31 -31.57
CA THR A 111 2.59 2.74 -30.70
C THR A 111 3.72 2.12 -31.51
N ALA A 112 3.40 1.35 -32.56
CA ALA A 112 4.39 0.78 -33.48
C ALA A 112 5.22 1.87 -34.16
N THR A 113 4.57 2.95 -34.62
CA THR A 113 5.25 4.11 -35.22
C THR A 113 6.14 4.83 -34.21
N MET A 114 5.64 5.05 -32.99
CA MET A 114 6.38 5.66 -31.89
C MET A 114 7.62 4.84 -31.52
N TRP A 115 7.48 3.51 -31.41
CA TRP A 115 8.61 2.63 -31.09
C TRP A 115 9.64 2.59 -32.22
N LYS A 116 9.18 2.54 -33.48
CA LYS A 116 10.07 2.58 -34.65
C LYS A 116 10.90 3.85 -34.71
N ASN A 117 10.27 5.01 -34.52
CA ASN A 117 10.98 6.30 -34.50
C ASN A 117 11.90 6.40 -33.28
N GLY A 118 11.40 6.01 -32.09
CA GLY A 118 12.17 6.02 -30.86
C GLY A 118 13.42 5.13 -30.91
N LEU A 119 13.37 3.97 -31.56
CA LEU A 119 14.56 3.14 -31.77
C LEU A 119 15.54 3.77 -32.77
N ALA A 120 15.02 4.30 -33.89
CA ALA A 120 15.82 4.92 -34.93
C ALA A 120 16.62 6.13 -34.42
N ASP A 121 16.02 6.97 -33.57
CA ASP A 121 16.68 8.12 -32.93
C ASP A 121 17.92 7.74 -32.10
N TRP A 122 18.00 6.49 -31.67
CA TRP A 122 19.10 5.93 -30.89
C TRP A 122 20.00 4.97 -31.69
N GLY A 123 19.79 4.89 -33.01
CA GLY A 123 20.56 4.00 -33.90
C GLY A 123 20.23 2.52 -33.73
N LEU A 124 19.06 2.20 -33.16
CA LEU A 124 18.57 0.83 -32.97
C LEU A 124 17.54 0.47 -34.06
N THR A 125 17.52 -0.80 -34.43
CA THR A 125 16.67 -1.34 -35.49
C THR A 125 16.02 -2.66 -35.07
N GLY A 126 15.09 -3.17 -35.88
CA GLY A 126 14.50 -4.50 -35.68
C GLY A 126 15.54 -5.63 -35.61
N GLU A 127 16.67 -5.50 -36.30
CA GLU A 127 17.78 -6.46 -36.21
C GLU A 127 18.40 -6.52 -34.81
N ASN A 128 18.45 -5.39 -34.09
CA ASN A 128 18.94 -5.36 -32.71
C ASN A 128 17.98 -6.12 -31.78
N ILE A 129 16.66 -5.96 -31.98
CA ILE A 129 15.64 -6.69 -31.24
C ILE A 129 15.73 -8.20 -31.53
N GLN A 130 15.93 -8.59 -32.79
CA GLN A 130 16.13 -9.99 -33.17
C GLN A 130 17.37 -10.58 -32.49
N LYS A 131 18.50 -9.86 -32.52
CA LYS A 131 19.72 -10.28 -31.83
C LYS A 131 19.52 -10.47 -30.33
N LEU A 132 18.76 -9.57 -29.69
CA LEU A 132 18.40 -9.68 -28.27
C LEU A 132 17.53 -10.92 -28.00
N GLN A 133 16.51 -11.14 -28.82
CA GLN A 133 15.65 -12.32 -28.71
C GLN A 133 16.45 -13.63 -28.85
N ASP A 134 17.46 -13.63 -29.72
CA ASP A 134 18.28 -14.80 -29.99
C ASP A 134 19.42 -15.01 -28.98
N SER A 135 19.83 -13.99 -28.23
CA SER A 135 21.01 -14.06 -27.34
C SER A 135 20.76 -14.81 -26.04
N ALA A 136 19.56 -14.72 -25.46
CA ALA A 136 19.19 -15.38 -24.22
C ALA A 136 17.85 -16.11 -24.31
N GLU A 137 17.60 -17.04 -23.41
CA GLU A 137 16.25 -17.59 -23.17
C GLU A 137 15.55 -16.74 -22.10
N PHE A 138 14.33 -16.29 -22.38
CA PHE A 138 13.55 -15.49 -21.44
C PHE A 138 12.43 -16.36 -20.87
N THR A 139 12.24 -16.35 -19.56
CA THR A 139 11.28 -17.26 -18.91
C THR A 139 10.61 -16.61 -17.71
N ILE A 140 9.27 -16.67 -17.64
CA ILE A 140 8.51 -16.21 -16.47
C ILE A 140 8.16 -17.41 -15.57
N TYR A 141 8.71 -17.37 -14.36
CA TYR A 141 8.40 -18.23 -13.23
C TYR A 141 7.35 -17.60 -12.33
N THR A 142 6.37 -18.41 -11.90
CA THR A 142 5.27 -17.97 -11.04
C THR A 142 5.17 -18.86 -9.80
N PRO A 143 5.96 -18.62 -8.74
CA PRO A 143 5.87 -19.39 -7.50
C PRO A 143 4.46 -19.31 -6.91
N GLY A 144 3.95 -20.44 -6.39
CA GLY A 144 2.59 -20.53 -5.87
C GLY A 144 1.47 -20.39 -6.91
N SER A 145 1.80 -20.45 -8.22
CA SER A 145 0.82 -20.34 -9.30
C SER A 145 1.17 -21.21 -10.50
N THR A 146 0.15 -21.70 -11.20
CA THR A 146 0.28 -22.43 -12.48
C THR A 146 0.10 -21.54 -13.71
N SER A 147 0.07 -20.20 -13.53
CA SER A 147 -0.14 -19.26 -14.64
C SER A 147 1.09 -19.08 -15.54
N GLY A 148 2.31 -19.22 -15.01
CA GLY A 148 3.55 -19.33 -15.77
C GLY A 148 4.21 -20.68 -15.51
N ILE A 149 5.54 -20.70 -15.38
CA ILE A 149 6.25 -21.91 -14.93
C ILE A 149 6.18 -21.98 -13.39
N PRO A 150 5.51 -22.99 -12.81
CA PRO A 150 5.48 -23.16 -11.36
C PRO A 150 6.87 -23.54 -10.82
N VAL A 151 7.14 -23.15 -9.58
CA VAL A 151 8.43 -23.38 -8.89
C VAL A 151 8.19 -24.26 -7.67
N ASP A 152 8.86 -25.40 -7.63
CA ASP A 152 8.87 -26.28 -6.47
C ASP A 152 9.91 -25.79 -5.44
N ILE A 153 9.40 -25.27 -4.33
CA ILE A 153 10.22 -24.73 -3.25
C ILE A 153 10.60 -25.78 -2.20
N LEU A 154 9.97 -26.97 -2.17
CA LEU A 154 10.27 -27.98 -1.15
C LEU A 154 11.68 -28.54 -1.29
N SER A 155 12.16 -28.64 -2.53
CA SER A 155 13.56 -28.95 -2.84
C SER A 155 14.56 -28.03 -2.11
N SER A 156 14.16 -26.81 -1.74
CA SER A 156 15.03 -25.81 -1.07
C SER A 156 15.34 -26.14 0.40
N PHE A 157 14.56 -27.03 1.02
CA PHE A 157 14.75 -27.50 2.41
C PHE A 157 15.68 -28.72 2.52
N ALA A 158 16.02 -29.34 1.38
CA ALA A 158 17.01 -30.41 1.35
C ALA A 158 18.38 -29.88 1.82
N ALA A 159 19.14 -30.75 2.47
CA ALA A 159 20.50 -30.44 2.90
C ALA A 159 21.35 -30.04 1.67
N PRO A 160 22.05 -28.90 1.70
CA PRO A 160 22.95 -28.53 0.62
C PRO A 160 24.11 -29.52 0.50
N GLU A 161 24.66 -29.61 -0.71
CA GLU A 161 25.94 -30.30 -0.99
C GLU A 161 27.13 -29.44 -0.51
N LEU A 162 27.17 -29.15 0.78
CA LEU A 162 28.27 -28.49 1.47
C LEU A 162 28.71 -29.38 2.63
N ASP A 163 30.01 -29.48 2.85
CA ASP A 163 30.54 -30.21 4.01
C ASP A 163 30.09 -29.51 5.30
N TRP A 164 29.47 -30.28 6.20
CA TRP A 164 28.91 -29.74 7.44
C TRP A 164 30.01 -29.17 8.34
N ASP A 165 31.11 -29.91 8.52
CA ASP A 165 32.16 -29.57 9.48
C ASP A 165 32.94 -28.33 9.05
N GLU A 166 33.12 -28.12 7.75
CA GLU A 166 33.75 -26.91 7.22
C GLU A 166 32.83 -25.67 7.19
N ASN A 167 31.50 -25.86 7.18
CA ASN A 167 30.54 -24.78 6.90
C ASN A 167 29.44 -24.59 7.97
N GLN A 168 29.66 -25.05 9.21
CA GLN A 168 28.65 -25.07 10.28
C GLN A 168 27.95 -23.72 10.48
N GLU A 169 28.68 -22.60 10.53
CA GLU A 169 28.11 -21.27 10.75
C GLU A 169 27.12 -20.87 9.65
N VAL A 170 27.52 -21.03 8.40
CA VAL A 170 26.70 -20.68 7.22
C VAL A 170 25.47 -21.57 7.13
N LEU A 171 25.63 -22.86 7.42
CA LEU A 171 24.52 -23.82 7.39
C LEU A 171 23.49 -23.53 8.49
N ARG A 172 23.95 -23.24 9.71
CA ARG A 172 23.07 -22.83 10.82
C ARG A 172 22.33 -21.53 10.53
N GLU A 173 23.01 -20.52 9.97
CA GLU A 173 22.36 -19.27 9.56
C GLU A 173 21.30 -19.52 8.48
N ARG A 174 21.58 -20.38 7.49
CA ARG A 174 20.62 -20.76 6.45
C ARG A 174 19.40 -21.48 7.04
N ILE A 175 19.61 -22.43 7.95
CA ILE A 175 18.53 -23.09 8.69
C ILE A 175 17.69 -22.04 9.41
N ALA A 176 18.32 -21.12 10.14
CA ALA A 176 17.62 -20.08 10.87
C ALA A 176 16.74 -19.22 9.96
N SER A 177 17.28 -18.72 8.83
CA SER A 177 16.51 -17.94 7.85
C SER A 177 15.35 -18.73 7.23
N ASN A 178 15.57 -19.99 6.86
CA ASN A 178 14.53 -20.85 6.28
C ASN A 178 13.39 -21.11 7.27
N ILE A 179 13.72 -21.39 8.54
CA ILE A 179 12.73 -21.63 9.59
C ILE A 179 11.98 -20.35 9.94
N THR A 180 12.66 -19.20 10.05
CA THR A 180 11.97 -17.91 10.29
C THR A 180 11.01 -17.60 9.14
N ALA A 181 11.42 -17.81 7.89
CA ALA A 181 10.56 -17.59 6.73
C ALA A 181 9.35 -18.55 6.71
N LEU A 182 9.55 -19.83 7.03
CA LEU A 182 8.49 -20.84 7.13
C LEU A 182 7.47 -20.50 8.24
N LEU A 183 7.95 -20.11 9.42
CA LEU A 183 7.10 -19.72 10.53
C LEU A 183 6.32 -18.43 10.21
N GLY A 184 6.96 -17.47 9.52
CA GLY A 184 6.30 -16.28 8.97
C GLY A 184 5.11 -16.61 8.08
N LEU A 185 5.29 -17.60 7.21
CA LEU A 185 4.28 -18.04 6.25
C LEU A 185 3.04 -18.67 6.92
N ILE A 186 3.23 -19.40 8.02
CA ILE A 186 2.12 -20.00 8.79
C ILE A 186 1.53 -19.04 9.84
N GLY A 187 1.93 -17.76 9.81
CA GLY A 187 1.32 -16.67 10.59
C GLY A 187 2.01 -16.31 11.90
N PHE A 188 3.27 -16.70 12.12
CA PHE A 188 4.08 -16.19 13.23
C PHE A 188 4.83 -14.93 12.80
N ASN A 189 4.57 -13.80 13.47
CA ASN A 189 5.25 -12.53 13.18
C ASN A 189 6.30 -12.22 14.25
N ASP A 190 7.26 -11.35 13.94
CA ASP A 190 8.30 -10.86 14.87
C ASP A 190 9.07 -11.98 15.59
N ILE A 191 9.37 -13.04 14.86
CA ILE A 191 10.06 -14.22 15.38
C ILE A 191 11.51 -13.86 15.68
N ASP A 192 11.88 -13.93 16.95
CA ASP A 192 13.28 -13.91 17.38
C ASP A 192 13.84 -15.35 17.39
N PRO A 193 14.81 -15.69 16.51
CA PRO A 193 15.44 -17.01 16.46
C PRO A 193 16.03 -17.50 17.78
N LEU A 194 16.39 -16.58 18.69
CA LEU A 194 17.04 -16.93 19.95
C LEU A 194 16.06 -17.19 21.09
N SER A 195 14.80 -16.75 20.98
CA SER A 195 13.81 -16.85 22.05
C SER A 195 12.52 -17.58 21.66
N SER A 196 12.20 -17.67 20.36
CA SER A 196 11.05 -18.44 19.89
C SER A 196 11.28 -19.94 20.08
N ARG A 197 10.43 -20.57 20.89
CA ARG A 197 10.48 -22.02 21.16
C ARG A 197 10.20 -22.83 19.91
N GLU A 198 9.30 -22.35 19.05
CA GLU A 198 8.97 -22.92 17.75
C GLU A 198 10.19 -22.90 16.83
N HIS A 199 10.86 -21.74 16.73
CA HIS A 199 12.05 -21.58 15.91
C HIS A 199 13.19 -22.49 16.38
N ILE A 200 13.51 -22.43 17.69
CA ILE A 200 14.58 -23.24 18.29
C ILE A 200 14.34 -24.73 18.02
N LEU A 201 13.11 -25.22 18.20
CA LEU A 201 12.79 -26.62 17.94
C LEU A 201 13.03 -27.01 16.48
N LEU A 202 12.41 -26.28 15.55
CA LEU A 202 12.48 -26.62 14.12
C LEU A 202 13.90 -26.48 13.57
N ALA A 203 14.65 -25.48 14.02
CA ALA A 203 16.05 -25.28 13.62
C ALA A 203 16.94 -26.44 14.10
N ASN A 204 16.80 -26.88 15.36
CA ASN A 204 17.57 -28.01 15.89
C ASN A 204 17.22 -29.34 15.23
N ILE A 205 15.94 -29.56 14.89
CA ILE A 205 15.53 -30.73 14.11
C ILE A 205 16.25 -30.72 12.75
N MET A 206 16.19 -29.61 12.01
CA MET A 206 16.82 -29.50 10.69
C MET A 206 18.34 -29.68 10.78
N GLU A 207 19.00 -29.07 11.77
CA GLU A 207 20.43 -29.22 12.03
C GLU A 207 20.82 -30.68 12.32
N TYR A 208 20.03 -31.41 13.10
CA TYR A 208 20.28 -32.82 13.39
C TYR A 208 20.32 -33.68 12.11
N TYR A 209 19.43 -33.42 11.16
CA TYR A 209 19.38 -34.20 9.91
C TYR A 209 20.45 -33.76 8.91
N TRP A 210 20.69 -32.45 8.78
CA TRP A 210 21.71 -31.91 7.90
C TRP A 210 23.13 -32.33 8.31
N SER A 211 23.44 -32.32 9.61
CA SER A 211 24.73 -32.80 10.15
C SER A 211 25.00 -34.29 9.90
N LYS A 212 23.97 -35.08 9.57
CA LYS A 212 24.08 -36.51 9.24
C LYS A 212 23.96 -36.79 7.75
N SER A 213 23.92 -35.75 6.91
CA SER A 213 23.72 -35.85 5.46
C SER A 213 22.50 -36.69 5.07
N LYS A 214 21.44 -36.67 5.89
CA LYS A 214 20.19 -37.38 5.60
C LYS A 214 19.26 -36.48 4.79
N SER A 215 18.58 -37.06 3.80
CA SER A 215 17.49 -36.37 3.10
C SER A 215 16.42 -35.99 4.12
N PHE A 216 16.00 -34.73 4.07
CA PHE A 216 15.05 -34.18 5.02
C PHE A 216 14.19 -33.15 4.29
N ASP A 217 12.88 -33.35 4.29
CA ASP A 217 11.92 -32.44 3.66
C ASP A 217 10.96 -31.81 4.69
N LEU A 218 10.02 -31.00 4.21
CA LEU A 218 9.03 -30.36 5.08
C LEU A 218 8.07 -31.37 5.74
N SER A 219 7.79 -32.49 5.08
CA SER A 219 6.96 -33.57 5.63
C SER A 219 7.67 -34.24 6.81
N ASP A 220 8.97 -34.49 6.67
CA ASP A 220 9.82 -35.00 7.74
C ASP A 220 9.86 -34.00 8.90
N LEU A 221 9.99 -32.69 8.62
CA LEU A 221 9.97 -31.64 9.65
C LEU A 221 8.66 -31.65 10.46
N ILE A 222 7.51 -31.86 9.81
CA ILE A 222 6.21 -31.96 10.50
C ILE A 222 6.19 -33.16 11.46
N MET A 223 6.58 -34.34 10.97
CA MET A 223 6.63 -35.56 11.78
C MET A 223 7.59 -35.41 12.97
N GLN A 224 8.79 -34.89 12.72
CA GLN A 224 9.82 -34.72 13.73
C GLN A 224 9.52 -33.58 14.70
N THR A 225 8.60 -32.66 14.36
CA THR A 225 8.13 -31.64 15.32
C THR A 225 7.37 -32.28 16.48
N GLN A 226 6.56 -33.31 16.21
CA GLN A 226 5.83 -34.04 17.24
C GLN A 226 6.76 -34.92 18.09
N SER A 227 7.66 -35.64 17.42
CA SER A 227 8.62 -36.55 18.04
C SER A 227 10.06 -36.22 17.61
N PRO A 228 10.69 -35.21 18.24
CA PRO A 228 12.04 -34.78 17.89
C PRO A 228 13.08 -35.87 18.14
N PRO A 229 14.18 -35.93 17.35
CA PRO A 229 15.18 -37.00 17.44
C PRO A 229 16.14 -36.86 18.63
N PHE A 230 15.80 -36.01 19.60
CA PHE A 230 16.59 -35.71 20.80
C PHE A 230 15.67 -35.43 22.00
N ASP A 231 16.09 -35.85 23.19
CA ASP A 231 15.28 -35.74 24.42
C ASP A 231 15.55 -34.44 25.19
N ARG A 232 16.56 -33.65 24.78
CA ARG A 232 17.00 -32.41 25.44
C ARG A 232 17.28 -31.31 24.42
N LEU A 233 16.93 -30.08 24.79
CA LEU A 233 17.30 -28.85 24.09
C LEU A 233 18.07 -27.96 25.06
N GLY A 234 19.36 -27.73 24.77
CA GLY A 234 20.27 -27.08 25.72
C GLY A 234 20.36 -27.85 27.04
N ALA A 235 20.23 -27.14 28.17
CA ALA A 235 20.36 -27.74 29.49
C ALA A 235 19.10 -28.48 29.99
N PHE A 236 17.96 -28.33 29.30
CA PHE A 236 16.66 -28.83 29.78
C PHE A 236 16.09 -29.95 28.91
N PRO A 237 15.29 -30.87 29.49
CA PRO A 237 14.46 -31.80 28.74
C PRO A 237 13.49 -31.07 27.82
N ILE A 238 13.26 -31.61 26.62
CA ILE A 238 12.42 -30.97 25.61
C ILE A 238 10.99 -30.72 26.10
N ASP A 239 10.41 -31.67 26.83
CA ASP A 239 9.04 -31.56 27.35
C ASP A 239 8.87 -30.41 28.36
N ARG A 240 9.96 -29.96 28.99
CA ARG A 240 9.94 -28.82 29.89
C ARG A 240 9.99 -27.49 29.13
N LEU A 241 10.76 -27.43 28.04
CA LEU A 241 10.89 -26.22 27.22
C LEU A 241 9.66 -26.04 26.30
N PHE A 242 9.22 -27.13 25.68
CA PHE A 242 8.14 -27.14 24.70
C PHE A 242 7.30 -28.43 24.87
N PRO A 243 6.23 -28.40 25.68
CA PRO A 243 5.41 -29.57 26.00
C PRO A 243 4.81 -30.26 24.78
N GLU A 244 4.54 -31.58 24.88
CA GLU A 244 4.01 -32.40 23.80
C GLU A 244 2.72 -31.83 23.17
N LYS A 245 1.82 -31.29 23.99
CA LYS A 245 0.58 -30.64 23.52
C LYS A 245 0.87 -29.46 22.59
N ASP A 246 1.85 -28.64 22.93
CA ASP A 246 2.19 -27.45 22.14
C ASP A 246 2.99 -27.84 20.90
N ARG A 247 3.86 -28.86 20.98
CA ARG A 247 4.52 -29.46 19.80
C ARG A 247 3.51 -30.02 18.81
N PHE A 248 2.50 -30.75 19.31
CA PHE A 248 1.41 -31.25 18.49
C PHE A 248 0.62 -30.11 17.84
N ALA A 249 0.34 -29.03 18.56
CA ALA A 249 -0.31 -27.86 17.98
C ALA A 249 0.53 -27.20 16.85
N LEU A 250 1.85 -27.11 17.01
CA LEU A 250 2.76 -26.62 15.97
C LEU A 250 2.79 -27.55 14.75
N ALA A 251 2.92 -28.86 14.97
CA ALA A 251 2.88 -29.87 13.91
C ALA A 251 1.55 -29.82 13.14
N MET A 252 0.42 -29.66 13.83
CA MET A 252 -0.89 -29.49 13.21
C MET A 252 -1.00 -28.21 12.39
N LYS A 253 -0.42 -27.08 12.85
CA LYS A 253 -0.37 -25.85 12.05
C LYS A 253 0.43 -26.05 10.76
N LEU A 254 1.62 -26.65 10.84
CA LEU A 254 2.45 -26.95 9.68
C LEU A 254 1.74 -27.93 8.72
N ASN A 255 1.08 -28.95 9.25
CA ASN A 255 0.31 -29.91 8.46
C ASN A 255 -0.89 -29.27 7.77
N ASN A 256 -1.67 -28.45 8.48
CA ASN A 256 -2.82 -27.74 7.89
C ASN A 256 -2.36 -26.81 6.75
N PHE A 257 -1.19 -26.19 6.91
CA PHE A 257 -0.59 -25.38 5.88
C PHE A 257 -0.16 -26.23 4.66
N LEU A 258 0.56 -27.35 4.88
CA LEU A 258 0.97 -28.27 3.82
C LEU A 258 -0.22 -28.87 3.06
N ALA A 259 -1.29 -29.22 3.80
CA ALA A 259 -2.53 -29.77 3.26
C ALA A 259 -3.41 -28.70 2.57
N SER A 260 -3.07 -27.40 2.69
CA SER A 260 -3.86 -26.35 2.08
C SER A 260 -3.79 -26.43 0.54
N PRO A 261 -4.92 -26.30 -0.17
CA PRO A 261 -4.92 -26.31 -1.64
C PRO A 261 -4.04 -25.21 -2.26
N SER A 262 -3.93 -24.06 -1.57
CA SER A 262 -3.04 -22.97 -1.98
C SER A 262 -1.58 -23.38 -1.98
N PHE A 263 -1.13 -24.18 -1.00
CA PHE A 263 0.26 -24.61 -0.91
C PHE A 263 0.63 -25.74 -1.87
N GLN A 264 -0.33 -26.56 -2.34
CA GLN A 264 -0.04 -27.62 -3.32
C GLN A 264 0.67 -27.10 -4.59
N THR A 265 0.36 -25.87 -5.00
CA THR A 265 0.99 -25.26 -6.19
C THR A 265 2.47 -24.92 -5.97
N TRP A 266 2.89 -24.74 -4.71
CA TRP A 266 4.28 -24.50 -4.33
C TRP A 266 5.14 -25.75 -4.31
N MET A 267 4.51 -26.93 -4.37
CA MET A 267 5.17 -28.24 -4.45
C MET A 267 5.28 -28.77 -5.89
N GLN A 268 4.77 -28.00 -6.86
CA GLN A 268 4.70 -28.41 -8.26
C GLN A 268 5.67 -27.56 -9.09
N GLY A 269 6.17 -28.15 -10.17
CA GLY A 269 6.96 -27.43 -11.17
C GLY A 269 8.45 -27.71 -11.10
N GLN A 270 9.23 -26.74 -11.59
CA GLN A 270 10.68 -26.85 -11.65
C GLN A 270 11.27 -26.62 -10.24
N PRO A 271 12.18 -27.48 -9.76
CA PRO A 271 12.91 -27.23 -8.52
C PRO A 271 13.64 -25.88 -8.56
N LEU A 272 13.83 -25.25 -7.39
CA LEU A 272 14.59 -24.02 -7.22
C LEU A 272 16.11 -24.26 -7.38
N ASP A 273 16.51 -24.68 -8.58
CA ASP A 273 17.90 -24.93 -8.98
C ASP A 273 18.43 -23.73 -9.78
N ILE A 274 19.28 -22.94 -9.12
CA ILE A 274 19.83 -21.69 -9.64
C ILE A 274 20.65 -21.91 -10.92
N LEU A 275 21.36 -23.04 -11.05
CA LEU A 275 22.15 -23.29 -12.25
C LEU A 275 21.23 -23.46 -13.47
N LYS A 276 20.13 -24.21 -13.32
CA LYS A 276 19.11 -24.43 -14.36
C LYS A 276 18.22 -23.20 -14.62
N MET A 277 18.20 -22.26 -13.69
CA MET A 277 17.53 -20.98 -13.84
C MET A 277 18.44 -19.94 -14.51
N LEU A 278 19.76 -20.05 -14.40
CA LEU A 278 20.70 -19.16 -15.08
C LEU A 278 21.08 -19.66 -16.48
N PHE A 279 21.04 -20.98 -16.71
CA PHE A 279 21.41 -21.57 -18.00
C PHE A 279 20.42 -22.65 -18.42
N SER A 280 20.17 -22.76 -19.71
CA SER A 280 19.40 -23.86 -20.29
C SER A 280 20.23 -25.14 -20.39
N GLU A 281 19.57 -26.26 -20.72
CA GLU A 281 20.27 -27.54 -20.92
C GLU A 281 21.29 -27.49 -22.07
N SER A 282 21.12 -26.59 -23.04
CA SER A 282 22.08 -26.35 -24.12
C SER A 282 23.23 -25.42 -23.72
N GLY A 283 23.22 -24.88 -22.50
CA GLY A 283 24.19 -23.91 -22.00
C GLY A 283 23.90 -22.46 -22.40
N LYS A 284 22.76 -22.19 -23.05
CA LYS A 284 22.35 -20.82 -23.40
C LYS A 284 21.98 -20.04 -22.11
N PRO A 285 22.42 -18.78 -21.95
CA PRO A 285 22.09 -17.98 -20.78
C PRO A 285 20.58 -17.70 -20.71
N ARG A 286 20.06 -17.61 -19.50
CA ARG A 286 18.66 -17.31 -19.21
C ARG A 286 18.49 -15.98 -18.51
N GLN A 287 17.44 -15.27 -18.91
CA GLN A 287 16.82 -14.19 -18.16
C GLN A 287 15.58 -14.79 -17.48
N SER A 288 15.71 -15.12 -16.21
CA SER A 288 14.68 -15.79 -15.42
C SER A 288 13.91 -14.78 -14.57
N ILE A 289 12.69 -14.46 -15.00
CA ILE A 289 11.80 -13.49 -14.35
C ILE A 289 10.90 -14.23 -13.35
N PHE A 290 11.02 -13.91 -12.07
CA PHE A 290 10.12 -14.34 -11.01
C PHE A 290 9.02 -13.31 -10.81
N TYR A 291 7.83 -13.59 -11.33
CA TYR A 291 6.64 -12.77 -11.16
C TYR A 291 6.01 -13.05 -9.79
N LEU A 292 5.95 -12.04 -8.92
CA LEU A 292 5.48 -12.18 -7.54
C LEU A 292 4.25 -11.30 -7.22
N ALA A 293 3.69 -10.58 -8.19
CA ALA A 293 2.61 -9.62 -7.94
C ALA A 293 1.29 -10.27 -7.48
N HIS A 294 1.09 -11.57 -7.72
CA HIS A 294 -0.07 -12.33 -7.23
C HIS A 294 0.06 -12.82 -5.79
N LEU A 295 1.25 -12.72 -5.19
CA LEU A 295 1.52 -13.24 -3.86
C LEU A 295 1.23 -12.19 -2.78
N SER A 296 0.69 -12.67 -1.65
CA SER A 296 0.62 -11.89 -0.41
C SER A 296 2.02 -11.50 0.07
N GLU A 297 2.11 -10.50 0.95
CA GLU A 297 3.40 -10.01 1.46
C GLU A 297 4.22 -11.12 2.14
N ASN A 298 3.58 -11.95 2.98
CA ASN A 298 4.23 -13.06 3.67
C ASN A 298 4.73 -14.13 2.69
N GLU A 299 3.93 -14.49 1.67
CA GLU A 299 4.34 -15.43 0.62
C GLU A 299 5.51 -14.88 -0.21
N ARG A 300 5.49 -13.59 -0.52
CA ARG A 300 6.57 -12.90 -1.23
C ARG A 300 7.87 -12.91 -0.42
N MET A 301 7.80 -12.52 0.85
CA MET A 301 8.94 -12.53 1.78
C MET A 301 9.53 -13.93 1.92
N PHE A 302 8.66 -14.93 2.07
CA PHE A 302 9.06 -16.33 2.14
C PHE A 302 9.80 -16.78 0.89
N PHE A 303 9.21 -16.58 -0.30
CA PHE A 303 9.83 -16.98 -1.56
C PHE A 303 11.16 -16.28 -1.80
N VAL A 304 11.22 -14.95 -1.60
CA VAL A 304 12.45 -14.17 -1.77
C VAL A 304 13.55 -14.67 -0.85
N THR A 305 13.24 -14.96 0.42
CA THR A 305 14.23 -15.49 1.37
C THR A 305 14.80 -16.83 0.90
N LEU A 306 13.95 -17.74 0.40
CA LEU A 306 14.39 -19.02 -0.17
C LEU A 306 15.22 -18.84 -1.44
N LEU A 307 14.81 -17.94 -2.34
CA LEU A 307 15.52 -17.64 -3.58
C LEU A 307 16.93 -17.12 -3.31
N PHE A 308 17.08 -16.13 -2.43
CA PHE A 308 18.41 -15.64 -2.03
C PHE A 308 19.24 -16.73 -1.35
N GLY A 309 18.62 -17.60 -0.55
CA GLY A 309 19.25 -18.79 0.05
C GLY A 309 19.82 -19.76 -0.98
N ALA A 310 19.04 -20.04 -2.02
CA ALA A 310 19.45 -20.89 -3.13
C ALA A 310 20.57 -20.24 -3.96
N VAL A 311 20.45 -18.94 -4.25
CA VAL A 311 21.49 -18.18 -5.00
C VAL A 311 22.81 -18.18 -4.25
N GLU A 312 22.80 -17.90 -2.95
CA GLU A 312 24.00 -17.93 -2.14
C GLU A 312 24.67 -19.31 -2.14
N SER A 313 23.87 -20.37 -1.99
CA SER A 313 24.38 -21.74 -1.96
C SER A 313 24.98 -22.17 -3.29
N TRP A 314 24.39 -21.74 -4.41
CA TRP A 314 24.98 -21.91 -5.73
C TRP A 314 26.27 -21.10 -5.88
N MET A 315 26.27 -19.85 -5.45
CA MET A 315 27.39 -18.91 -5.55
C MET A 315 28.64 -19.43 -4.83
N ARG A 316 28.50 -19.97 -3.61
CA ARG A 316 29.63 -20.50 -2.82
C ARG A 316 30.34 -21.70 -3.45
N ARG A 317 29.65 -22.45 -4.32
CA ARG A 317 30.23 -23.57 -5.07
C ARG A 317 31.05 -23.13 -6.27
N GLN A 318 30.97 -21.85 -6.64
CA GLN A 318 31.67 -21.35 -7.81
C GLN A 318 33.11 -20.95 -7.48
N SER A 319 34.00 -21.03 -8.47
CA SER A 319 35.33 -20.46 -8.35
C SER A 319 35.26 -18.93 -8.25
N GLY A 320 36.20 -18.35 -7.50
CA GLY A 320 36.39 -16.91 -7.47
C GLY A 320 36.69 -16.34 -8.86
N THR A 321 36.19 -15.15 -9.15
CA THR A 321 36.37 -14.48 -10.45
C THR A 321 36.28 -12.97 -10.28
N SER A 322 37.03 -12.22 -11.10
CA SER A 322 36.92 -10.76 -11.21
C SER A 322 35.88 -10.31 -12.24
N GLY A 323 35.43 -11.20 -13.12
CA GLY A 323 34.41 -10.91 -14.14
C GLY A 323 32.99 -11.17 -13.64
N LEU A 324 32.02 -10.47 -14.23
CA LEU A 324 30.60 -10.67 -13.97
C LEU A 324 30.14 -12.04 -14.53
N ARG A 325 29.59 -12.88 -13.66
CA ARG A 325 29.07 -14.22 -13.95
C ARG A 325 27.55 -14.23 -14.09
N ALA A 326 26.84 -13.52 -13.23
CA ALA A 326 25.38 -13.47 -13.21
C ALA A 326 24.89 -12.20 -12.54
N ILE A 327 23.69 -11.76 -12.92
CA ILE A 327 23.00 -10.63 -12.31
C ILE A 327 21.81 -11.13 -11.47
N ILE A 328 21.66 -10.60 -10.27
CA ILE A 328 20.44 -10.73 -9.47
C ILE A 328 19.79 -9.34 -9.43
N TYR A 329 18.77 -9.14 -10.25
CA TYR A 329 18.01 -7.90 -10.30
C TYR A 329 16.76 -8.01 -9.44
N PHE A 330 16.61 -7.11 -8.47
CA PHE A 330 15.42 -6.98 -7.65
C PHE A 330 14.76 -5.62 -7.87
N ASP A 331 13.55 -5.62 -8.43
CA ASP A 331 12.73 -4.41 -8.51
C ASP A 331 11.90 -4.17 -7.25
N GLU A 332 11.87 -2.92 -6.80
CA GLU A 332 11.16 -2.50 -5.59
C GLU A 332 11.53 -3.34 -4.36
N ILE A 333 12.77 -3.15 -3.90
CA ILE A 333 13.32 -3.86 -2.73
C ILE A 333 12.73 -3.42 -1.36
N LEU A 334 11.72 -2.55 -1.38
CA LEU A 334 11.07 -2.04 -0.17
C LEU A 334 10.55 -3.17 0.73
N GLY A 335 10.88 -3.10 2.02
CA GLY A 335 10.46 -4.08 3.04
C GLY A 335 11.39 -5.30 3.19
N TYR A 336 12.27 -5.58 2.23
CA TYR A 336 13.19 -6.73 2.29
C TYR A 336 14.56 -6.38 2.91
N LEU A 337 14.97 -5.12 2.80
CA LEU A 337 16.23 -4.63 3.35
C LEU A 337 16.06 -3.31 4.13
N PRO A 338 15.14 -3.27 5.13
CA PRO A 338 14.87 -2.05 5.88
C PRO A 338 16.01 -1.70 6.84
N PRO A 339 16.14 -0.42 7.24
CA PRO A 339 17.23 0.04 8.11
C PRO A 339 17.10 -0.43 9.57
N VAL A 340 15.86 -0.58 10.07
CA VAL A 340 15.57 -0.87 11.50
C VAL A 340 15.05 -2.29 11.69
N ALA A 341 14.01 -2.67 10.96
CA ALA A 341 13.41 -3.99 11.07
C ALA A 341 14.38 -5.09 10.60
N ASN A 342 14.16 -6.32 11.06
CA ASN A 342 15.02 -7.46 10.72
C ASN A 342 14.21 -8.61 10.09
N PRO A 343 13.65 -8.41 8.89
CA PRO A 343 12.92 -9.46 8.19
C PRO A 343 13.86 -10.64 7.82
N PRO A 344 13.33 -11.84 7.53
CA PRO A 344 14.13 -13.04 7.24
C PRO A 344 15.11 -12.88 6.07
N SER A 345 14.78 -12.03 5.10
CA SER A 345 15.58 -11.73 3.91
C SER A 345 16.79 -10.81 4.20
N ARG A 346 16.72 -9.95 5.23
CA ARG A 346 17.74 -8.92 5.46
C ARG A 346 19.16 -9.49 5.71
N PRO A 347 19.36 -10.48 6.61
CA PRO A 347 20.70 -11.01 6.90
C PRO A 347 21.39 -11.59 5.66
N ILE A 348 20.65 -12.37 4.86
CA ILE A 348 21.20 -13.01 3.66
C ILE A 348 21.53 -12.00 2.56
N MET A 349 20.67 -11.01 2.36
CA MET A 349 20.91 -9.95 1.37
C MET A 349 22.14 -9.10 1.73
N LEU A 350 22.30 -8.73 3.01
CA LEU A 350 23.49 -8.01 3.47
C LEU A 350 24.78 -8.82 3.29
N ARG A 351 24.72 -10.14 3.51
CA ARG A 351 25.86 -11.04 3.31
C ARG A 351 26.21 -11.16 1.82
N MET A 352 25.20 -11.31 0.96
CA MET A 352 25.39 -11.28 -0.49
C MET A 352 26.03 -9.98 -0.95
N LEU A 353 25.55 -8.81 -0.51
CA LEU A 353 26.14 -7.51 -0.85
C LEU A 353 27.62 -7.36 -0.43
N LYS A 354 28.08 -8.12 0.58
CA LYS A 354 29.48 -8.09 1.04
C LYS A 354 30.37 -9.10 0.32
N GLN A 355 29.81 -10.25 -0.04
CA GLN A 355 30.60 -11.43 -0.44
C GLN A 355 30.43 -11.79 -1.92
N ALA A 356 29.31 -11.44 -2.56
CA ALA A 356 28.97 -11.85 -3.92
C ALA A 356 29.97 -11.35 -4.98
N ARG A 357 30.64 -10.22 -4.71
CA ARG A 357 31.72 -9.69 -5.54
C ARG A 357 32.80 -10.73 -5.83
N ALA A 358 33.23 -11.50 -4.83
CA ALA A 358 34.32 -12.48 -4.99
C ALA A 358 33.96 -13.62 -5.96
N PHE A 359 32.66 -13.86 -6.17
CA PHE A 359 32.13 -14.93 -7.01
C PHE A 359 31.56 -14.39 -8.33
N GLY A 360 31.77 -13.11 -8.65
CA GLY A 360 31.25 -12.50 -9.87
C GLY A 360 29.73 -12.37 -9.92
N VAL A 361 29.04 -12.36 -8.78
CA VAL A 361 27.57 -12.19 -8.75
C VAL A 361 27.26 -10.73 -8.43
N GLY A 362 26.61 -10.04 -9.38
CA GLY A 362 26.23 -8.64 -9.25
C GLY A 362 24.78 -8.48 -8.82
N LEU A 363 24.51 -7.69 -7.78
CA LEU A 363 23.15 -7.35 -7.37
C LEU A 363 22.78 -6.00 -8.00
N VAL A 364 21.63 -5.94 -8.66
CA VAL A 364 20.98 -4.70 -9.10
C VAL A 364 19.76 -4.50 -8.21
N LEU A 365 19.80 -3.50 -7.34
CA LEU A 365 18.71 -3.23 -6.39
C LEU A 365 18.02 -1.93 -6.78
N ALA A 366 16.72 -2.02 -7.08
CA ALA A 366 15.92 -0.87 -7.48
C ALA A 366 14.85 -0.54 -6.43
N THR A 367 14.65 0.75 -6.14
CA THR A 367 13.61 1.23 -5.22
C THR A 367 13.05 2.56 -5.69
N GLN A 368 11.79 2.85 -5.35
CA GLN A 368 11.25 4.21 -5.49
C GLN A 368 11.52 5.05 -4.23
N ASN A 369 11.70 4.39 -3.08
CA ASN A 369 11.88 5.02 -1.77
C ASN A 369 13.27 4.66 -1.21
N PRO A 370 14.30 5.49 -1.49
CA PRO A 370 15.66 5.22 -1.02
C PRO A 370 15.81 5.36 0.49
N VAL A 371 14.92 6.13 1.12
CA VAL A 371 14.91 6.37 2.57
C VAL A 371 14.71 5.04 3.31
N ASP A 372 13.89 4.13 2.82
CA ASP A 372 13.51 2.92 3.55
C ASP A 372 14.47 1.74 3.35
N MET A 373 15.72 2.02 2.98
CA MET A 373 16.78 1.02 2.79
C MET A 373 17.88 1.09 3.85
N ASP A 374 18.46 -0.08 4.15
CA ASP A 374 19.60 -0.20 5.05
C ASP A 374 20.83 0.53 4.49
N TYR A 375 21.35 1.50 5.24
CA TYR A 375 22.54 2.27 4.86
C TYR A 375 23.78 1.39 4.63
N LYS A 376 23.94 0.28 5.37
CA LYS A 376 25.04 -0.67 5.15
C LYS A 376 24.92 -1.38 3.82
N ALA A 377 23.69 -1.57 3.32
CA ALA A 377 23.49 -2.15 1.99
C ALA A 377 23.92 -1.15 0.91
N LEU A 378 23.49 0.10 1.05
CA LEU A 378 23.84 1.19 0.14
C LEU A 378 25.36 1.40 0.04
N SER A 379 26.08 1.40 1.16
CA SER A 379 27.54 1.60 1.15
C SER A 379 28.33 0.50 0.44
N ASN A 380 27.72 -0.66 0.15
CA ASN A 380 28.36 -1.76 -0.58
C ASN A 380 28.09 -1.69 -2.09
N ALA A 381 27.23 -0.78 -2.57
CA ALA A 381 27.00 -0.56 -3.99
C ALA A 381 28.05 0.38 -4.57
N GLY A 382 28.80 -0.09 -5.57
CA GLY A 382 29.81 0.67 -6.30
C GLY A 382 29.24 1.48 -7.47
N THR A 383 28.06 1.13 -7.97
CA THR A 383 27.36 1.92 -8.99
C THR A 383 26.02 2.43 -8.46
N TRP A 384 25.74 3.70 -8.73
CA TRP A 384 24.50 4.39 -8.35
C TRP A 384 23.91 5.07 -9.58
N MET A 385 22.64 4.80 -9.85
CA MET A 385 21.85 5.45 -10.90
C MET A 385 20.63 6.13 -10.27
N ILE A 386 20.68 7.46 -10.19
CA ILE A 386 19.71 8.25 -9.44
C ILE A 386 18.90 9.10 -10.41
N GLY A 387 17.63 8.76 -10.54
CA GLY A 387 16.65 9.53 -11.31
C GLY A 387 16.08 10.69 -10.50
N ARG A 388 15.03 11.31 -11.02
CA ARG A 388 14.30 12.37 -10.30
C ARG A 388 13.75 11.86 -8.96
N LEU A 389 13.93 12.63 -7.89
CA LEU A 389 13.45 12.34 -6.53
C LEU A 389 12.27 13.25 -6.14
N GLN A 390 11.39 12.79 -5.24
CA GLN A 390 10.20 13.55 -4.82
C GLN A 390 10.51 14.56 -3.72
N THR A 391 11.23 14.15 -2.67
CA THR A 391 11.41 14.95 -1.45
C THR A 391 12.87 15.32 -1.22
N ASP A 392 13.12 16.39 -0.46
CA ASP A 392 14.49 16.76 -0.06
C ASP A 392 15.10 15.78 0.95
N GLN A 393 14.27 15.11 1.75
CA GLN A 393 14.71 14.06 2.66
C GLN A 393 15.28 12.84 1.91
N ASP A 394 14.66 12.46 0.78
CA ASP A 394 15.19 11.39 -0.09
C ASP A 394 16.58 11.74 -0.62
N LYS A 395 16.77 13.01 -1.01
CA LYS A 395 18.06 13.52 -1.49
C LYS A 395 19.09 13.45 -0.37
N GLU A 396 18.79 13.96 0.82
CA GLU A 396 19.74 13.97 1.94
C GLU A 396 20.22 12.56 2.30
N ARG A 397 19.32 11.58 2.44
CA ARG A 397 19.72 10.19 2.72
C ARG A 397 20.57 9.58 1.60
N LEU A 398 20.23 9.84 0.35
CA LEU A 398 21.03 9.39 -0.79
C LEU A 398 22.42 10.02 -0.79
N MET A 399 22.52 11.30 -0.45
CA MET A 399 23.80 12.00 -0.35
C MET A 399 24.69 11.42 0.75
N ASP A 400 24.12 11.10 1.90
CA ASP A 400 24.87 10.44 2.98
C ASP A 400 25.39 9.05 2.54
N GLY A 401 24.56 8.29 1.82
CA GLY A 401 24.96 7.01 1.22
C GLY A 401 26.09 7.15 0.19
N LEU A 402 25.96 8.09 -0.74
CA LEU A 402 26.97 8.39 -1.78
C LEU A 402 28.33 8.82 -1.18
N GLN A 403 28.32 9.69 -0.17
CA GLN A 403 29.53 10.13 0.52
C GLN A 403 30.21 8.98 1.28
N SER A 404 29.42 8.06 1.81
CA SER A 404 29.96 6.88 2.50
C SER A 404 30.57 5.85 1.56
N ALA A 405 29.94 5.64 0.39
CA ALA A 405 30.41 4.72 -0.64
C ALA A 405 31.65 5.29 -1.36
N SER A 406 31.76 6.62 -1.47
CA SER A 406 32.90 7.29 -2.07
C SER A 406 33.22 8.61 -1.35
N GLY A 407 34.39 8.67 -0.69
CA GLY A 407 34.84 9.83 0.09
C GLY A 407 35.20 11.08 -0.73
N SER A 408 34.83 11.14 -2.02
CA SER A 408 35.29 12.16 -2.97
C SER A 408 34.17 12.90 -3.72
N ILE A 409 32.89 12.66 -3.42
CA ILE A 409 31.78 13.37 -4.09
C ILE A 409 31.57 14.76 -3.47
N ASP A 410 31.56 15.80 -4.31
CA ASP A 410 31.10 17.13 -3.94
C ASP A 410 29.57 17.12 -3.75
N ARG A 411 29.14 17.26 -2.49
CA ARG A 411 27.72 17.26 -2.11
C ARG A 411 26.95 18.41 -2.76
N VAL A 412 27.59 19.56 -2.96
CA VAL A 412 26.96 20.74 -3.54
C VAL A 412 26.70 20.51 -5.03
N GLU A 413 27.68 19.94 -5.73
CA GLU A 413 27.54 19.57 -7.15
C GLU A 413 26.42 18.55 -7.34
N ALA A 414 26.45 17.43 -6.61
CA ALA A 414 25.44 16.38 -6.70
C ALA A 414 24.02 16.91 -6.41
N ASN A 415 23.84 17.71 -5.34
CA ASN A 415 22.53 18.30 -5.02
C ASN A 415 22.01 19.20 -6.15
N LYS A 416 22.90 19.97 -6.79
CA LYS A 416 22.55 20.85 -7.90
C LYS A 416 22.09 20.04 -9.12
N LEU A 417 22.77 18.94 -9.44
CA LEU A 417 22.41 18.07 -10.55
C LEU A 417 21.07 17.34 -10.29
N LEU A 418 20.85 16.83 -9.08
CA LEU A 418 19.64 16.08 -8.71
C LEU A 418 18.37 16.92 -8.66
N SER A 419 18.47 18.21 -8.30
CA SER A 419 17.29 19.05 -8.04
C SER A 419 16.44 19.37 -9.28
N ASN A 420 16.97 19.19 -10.50
CA ASN A 420 16.28 19.54 -11.74
C ASN A 420 16.31 18.43 -12.80
N LEU A 421 16.40 17.16 -12.38
CA LEU A 421 16.39 16.04 -13.33
C LEU A 421 15.05 15.90 -14.06
N GLY A 422 15.12 15.80 -15.38
CA GLY A 422 13.99 15.49 -16.25
C GLY A 422 13.60 14.01 -16.21
N LYS A 423 12.54 13.65 -16.94
CA LYS A 423 12.18 12.23 -17.14
C LYS A 423 13.29 11.54 -17.94
N ARG A 424 13.62 10.30 -17.57
CA ARG A 424 14.64 9.44 -18.20
C ARG A 424 16.07 9.99 -18.15
N VAL A 425 16.32 11.01 -17.33
CA VAL A 425 17.66 11.53 -17.06
C VAL A 425 18.12 11.05 -15.69
N PHE A 426 19.31 10.46 -15.64
CA PHE A 426 19.88 9.87 -14.43
C PHE A 426 21.26 10.43 -14.14
N LEU A 427 21.53 10.61 -12.84
CA LEU A 427 22.88 10.81 -12.32
C LEU A 427 23.52 9.43 -12.17
N LEU A 428 24.59 9.19 -12.92
CA LEU A 428 25.46 8.04 -12.80
C LEU A 428 26.65 8.40 -11.91
N HIS A 429 26.80 7.65 -10.84
CA HIS A 429 28.02 7.60 -10.05
C HIS A 429 28.54 6.16 -10.05
N ASN A 430 29.79 5.98 -10.48
CA ASN A 430 30.47 4.70 -10.47
C ASN A 430 31.82 4.87 -9.78
N VAL A 431 32.09 4.10 -8.71
CA VAL A 431 33.33 4.21 -7.92
C VAL A 431 34.59 3.86 -8.71
N HIS A 432 34.46 3.15 -9.82
CA HIS A 432 35.57 2.79 -10.71
C HIS A 432 35.86 3.88 -11.75
N GLU A 433 34.98 4.87 -11.88
CA GLU A 433 35.13 6.00 -12.79
C GLU A 433 35.26 7.33 -12.04
N LYS A 434 35.86 8.33 -12.70
CA LYS A 434 36.01 9.66 -12.11
C LYS A 434 34.80 10.54 -12.42
N GLY A 435 34.31 11.20 -11.37
CA GLY A 435 33.30 12.25 -11.47
C GLY A 435 31.87 11.72 -11.54
N LEU A 436 30.92 12.66 -11.57
CA LEU A 436 29.51 12.39 -11.76
C LEU A 436 29.15 12.62 -13.22
N LYS A 437 28.36 11.71 -13.80
CA LYS A 437 27.86 11.85 -15.18
C LYS A 437 26.35 11.96 -15.18
N LEU A 438 25.82 12.81 -16.05
CA LEU A 438 24.39 12.85 -16.33
C LEU A 438 24.14 12.24 -17.70
N PHE A 439 23.12 11.41 -17.80
CA PHE A 439 22.77 10.78 -19.06
C PHE A 439 21.28 10.59 -19.22
N ASN A 440 20.83 10.61 -20.47
CA ASN A 440 19.50 10.17 -20.83
C ASN A 440 19.56 8.72 -21.31
N THR A 441 18.64 7.89 -20.84
CA THR A 441 18.60 6.48 -21.22
C THR A 441 18.26 6.32 -22.69
N ARG A 442 18.90 5.35 -23.36
CA ARG A 442 18.47 4.96 -24.71
C ARG A 442 17.03 4.45 -24.72
N TRP A 443 16.43 4.41 -25.91
CA TRP A 443 15.15 3.73 -26.07
C TRP A 443 15.30 2.22 -25.80
N ALA A 444 14.34 1.63 -25.09
CA ALA A 444 14.32 0.19 -24.81
C ALA A 444 13.93 -0.58 -26.09
N MET A 445 14.59 -1.71 -26.34
CA MET A 445 14.23 -2.62 -27.43
C MET A 445 12.93 -3.37 -27.10
N ASN A 446 12.74 -3.75 -25.85
CA ASN A 446 11.50 -4.34 -25.36
C ASN A 446 10.35 -3.31 -25.36
N TYR A 447 9.15 -3.75 -25.72
CA TYR A 447 7.96 -2.93 -25.55
C TYR A 447 7.60 -2.82 -24.06
N LEU A 448 7.41 -1.60 -23.57
CA LEU A 448 7.09 -1.32 -22.16
C LEU A 448 5.58 -1.08 -22.01
N ALA A 449 4.82 -2.17 -21.96
CA ALA A 449 3.36 -2.15 -21.85
C ALA A 449 2.84 -1.82 -20.43
N GLY A 450 3.73 -1.78 -19.42
CA GLY A 450 3.36 -1.62 -18.02
C GLY A 450 3.23 -2.96 -17.28
N PRO A 451 2.64 -2.98 -16.08
CA PRO A 451 2.58 -4.18 -15.26
C PRO A 451 1.58 -5.19 -15.84
N MET A 452 2.04 -6.41 -16.05
CA MET A 452 1.20 -7.49 -16.59
C MET A 452 0.37 -8.17 -15.51
N THR A 453 -0.85 -8.54 -15.88
CA THR A 453 -1.72 -9.32 -14.99
C THR A 453 -1.38 -10.82 -15.04
N ARG A 454 -1.73 -11.54 -13.97
CA ARG A 454 -1.55 -13.00 -13.87
C ARG A 454 -2.17 -13.76 -15.06
N SER A 455 -3.29 -13.29 -15.60
CA SER A 455 -3.98 -13.90 -16.75
C SER A 455 -3.24 -13.73 -18.08
N GLN A 456 -2.34 -12.75 -18.19
CA GLN A 456 -1.55 -12.49 -19.40
C GLN A 456 -0.26 -13.32 -19.45
N ILE A 457 0.21 -13.85 -18.30
CA ILE A 457 1.46 -14.62 -18.21
C ILE A 457 1.52 -15.84 -19.15
N PRO A 458 0.45 -16.66 -19.33
CA PRO A 458 0.49 -17.77 -20.28
C PRO A 458 0.77 -17.30 -21.72
N ALA A 459 0.20 -16.17 -22.13
CA ALA A 459 0.39 -15.61 -23.46
C ALA A 459 1.83 -15.11 -23.65
N LEU A 460 2.42 -14.48 -22.62
CA LEU A 460 3.82 -14.01 -22.64
C LEU A 460 4.81 -15.17 -22.78
N ASN A 461 4.66 -16.24 -21.99
CA ASN A 461 5.54 -17.41 -22.12
C ASN A 461 5.37 -18.10 -23.48
N ALA A 462 4.15 -18.11 -24.03
CA ALA A 462 3.91 -18.63 -25.38
C ALA A 462 4.62 -17.82 -26.48
N LEU A 463 4.74 -16.49 -26.34
CA LEU A 463 5.46 -15.64 -27.32
C LEU A 463 6.91 -16.08 -27.52
N VAL A 464 7.58 -16.50 -26.46
CA VAL A 464 9.01 -16.89 -26.48
C VAL A 464 9.22 -18.39 -26.65
N GLY A 465 8.17 -19.13 -27.03
CA GLY A 465 8.23 -20.58 -27.25
C GLY A 465 8.44 -21.39 -25.97
N VAL A 466 8.31 -20.76 -24.80
CA VAL A 466 8.35 -21.42 -23.49
C VAL A 466 6.96 -22.01 -23.24
N GLY A 467 6.71 -23.17 -23.86
CA GLY A 467 5.53 -23.95 -23.55
C GLY A 467 5.59 -24.43 -22.10
N VAL A 468 4.47 -24.34 -21.38
CA VAL A 468 4.20 -25.22 -20.23
C VAL A 468 4.05 -26.62 -20.81
N ASN A 469 5.17 -27.23 -21.21
CA ASN A 469 5.22 -28.66 -21.45
C ASN A 469 4.81 -29.24 -20.12
N ARG A 470 3.58 -29.79 -20.06
CA ARG A 470 3.14 -30.67 -18.99
C ARG A 470 4.13 -31.82 -18.99
N ALA A 471 5.26 -31.63 -18.33
CA ALA A 471 6.18 -32.70 -18.02
C ALA A 471 5.30 -33.78 -17.41
N LYS A 472 5.30 -34.96 -18.03
CA LYS A 472 4.59 -36.13 -17.51
C LYS A 472 5.16 -36.38 -16.12
N VAL A 473 4.51 -35.82 -15.10
CA VAL A 473 4.78 -36.17 -13.72
C VAL A 473 4.28 -37.60 -13.58
N SER A 474 5.21 -38.55 -13.61
CA SER A 474 4.94 -39.91 -13.17
C SER A 474 4.48 -39.82 -11.71
N PRO A 475 3.25 -40.23 -11.37
CA PRO A 475 2.83 -40.25 -9.98
C PRO A 475 3.73 -41.23 -9.23
N ARG A 476 4.47 -40.73 -8.24
CA ARG A 476 5.06 -41.58 -7.21
C ARG A 476 3.90 -42.34 -6.57
N SER A 477 3.99 -43.66 -6.60
CA SER A 477 3.00 -44.63 -6.16
C SER A 477 2.52 -44.37 -4.73
N ALA A 478 1.30 -43.82 -4.59
CA ALA A 478 0.52 -43.88 -3.37
C ALA A 478 -0.07 -45.29 -3.25
N ALA A 479 0.70 -46.21 -2.69
CA ALA A 479 0.22 -47.52 -2.29
C ALA A 479 -0.38 -47.42 -0.88
N ASN A 480 -1.70 -47.22 -0.80
CA ASN A 480 -2.63 -47.85 0.15
C ASN A 480 -3.93 -47.05 0.26
N GLU A 481 -4.86 -47.32 -0.64
CA GLU A 481 -6.29 -47.15 -0.36
C GLU A 481 -7.03 -48.45 -0.72
N PRO A 482 -7.96 -48.95 0.12
CA PRO A 482 -8.69 -50.18 -0.16
C PRO A 482 -9.69 -49.99 -1.29
N LYS A 483 -9.58 -50.84 -2.31
CA LYS A 483 -10.51 -50.94 -3.45
C LYS A 483 -11.85 -51.51 -3.00
N THR A 484 -12.93 -50.75 -3.13
CA THR A 484 -14.31 -51.28 -3.19
C THR A 484 -14.71 -51.50 -4.65
N GLN A 485 -15.19 -52.73 -4.93
CA GLN A 485 -15.61 -53.19 -6.26
C GLN A 485 -16.96 -52.59 -6.69
N PRO A 486 -17.22 -52.47 -8.00
CA PRO A 486 -18.48 -51.96 -8.52
C PRO A 486 -19.54 -53.07 -8.61
N VAL A 487 -20.74 -52.82 -8.08
CA VAL A 487 -21.92 -53.67 -8.32
C VAL A 487 -22.76 -53.04 -9.42
N LYS A 488 -23.10 -53.89 -10.40
CA LYS A 488 -23.88 -53.60 -11.61
C LYS A 488 -25.30 -53.10 -11.30
N SER A 489 -25.74 -52.05 -11.98
CA SER A 489 -27.14 -51.63 -12.04
C SER A 489 -27.83 -52.21 -13.29
N GLN A 490 -28.88 -52.99 -13.07
CA GLN A 490 -29.87 -53.34 -14.09
C GLN A 490 -30.98 -52.30 -14.11
N SER A 491 -31.48 -51.98 -15.31
CA SER A 491 -32.62 -51.10 -15.54
C SER A 491 -33.94 -51.83 -15.28
N ALA A 492 -34.90 -51.13 -14.68
CA ALA A 492 -36.32 -51.32 -14.98
C ALA A 492 -37.04 -50.00 -14.73
N ALA A 493 -37.70 -49.50 -15.77
CA ALA A 493 -38.57 -48.34 -15.73
C ALA A 493 -39.95 -48.74 -15.20
N SER A 494 -40.49 -47.95 -14.28
CA SER A 494 -41.93 -47.78 -14.06
C SER A 494 -42.16 -46.53 -13.22
N GLU A 495 -42.88 -45.57 -13.78
CA GLU A 495 -43.50 -44.43 -13.10
C GLU A 495 -45.03 -44.60 -13.15
N PRO A 496 -45.84 -43.83 -12.39
CA PRO A 496 -45.54 -43.12 -11.14
C PRO A 496 -46.68 -43.26 -10.08
N VAL A 497 -46.58 -42.43 -9.04
CA VAL A 497 -47.58 -42.03 -8.05
C VAL A 497 -47.51 -42.79 -6.72
N THR A 498 -46.69 -42.24 -5.81
CA THR A 498 -47.05 -42.10 -4.40
C THR A 498 -46.20 -40.98 -3.80
N THR A 499 -46.86 -40.09 -3.08
CA THR A 499 -46.30 -38.95 -2.33
C THR A 499 -45.13 -39.38 -1.46
N GLN A 500 -43.91 -39.17 -1.94
CA GLN A 500 -42.69 -39.32 -1.14
C GLN A 500 -42.41 -37.99 -0.45
N SER A 501 -42.44 -38.00 0.88
CA SER A 501 -41.76 -37.00 1.69
C SER A 501 -40.29 -37.01 1.28
N VAL A 502 -39.84 -35.98 0.55
CA VAL A 502 -38.42 -35.81 0.21
C VAL A 502 -37.69 -35.53 1.51
N LEU A 503 -36.93 -36.53 1.99
CA LEU A 503 -35.99 -36.37 3.10
C LEU A 503 -35.01 -35.23 2.77
N ARG A 504 -34.64 -34.43 3.79
CA ARG A 504 -33.72 -33.29 3.67
C ARG A 504 -32.49 -33.67 2.81
N PRO A 505 -32.17 -32.93 1.74
CA PRO A 505 -30.97 -33.19 0.96
C PRO A 505 -29.71 -33.06 1.83
N VAL A 506 -28.83 -34.05 1.75
CA VAL A 506 -27.52 -33.98 2.43
C VAL A 506 -26.63 -33.03 1.64
N LEU A 507 -26.21 -31.93 2.27
CA LEU A 507 -25.31 -30.96 1.65
C LEU A 507 -23.86 -31.45 1.72
N PRO A 508 -23.05 -31.24 0.67
CA PRO A 508 -21.62 -31.52 0.70
C PRO A 508 -20.89 -30.72 1.79
N SER A 509 -19.82 -31.30 2.33
CA SER A 509 -18.96 -30.63 3.32
C SER A 509 -18.41 -29.31 2.74
N GLY A 510 -18.63 -28.20 3.45
CA GLY A 510 -18.17 -26.87 3.06
C GLY A 510 -19.29 -25.90 2.60
N ILE A 511 -20.55 -26.36 2.54
CA ILE A 511 -21.72 -25.50 2.34
C ILE A 511 -22.46 -25.40 3.68
N ILE A 512 -22.65 -24.17 4.16
CA ILE A 512 -23.46 -23.90 5.35
C ILE A 512 -24.93 -23.78 4.91
N ASP A 513 -25.84 -24.34 5.68
CA ASP A 513 -27.27 -24.09 5.53
C ASP A 513 -27.95 -23.52 6.76
N TYR A 514 -29.01 -22.77 6.48
CA TYR A 514 -29.79 -22.01 7.45
C TYR A 514 -31.26 -22.38 7.28
N HIS A 515 -32.00 -22.53 8.37
CA HIS A 515 -33.46 -22.66 8.32
C HIS A 515 -34.09 -21.37 8.78
N LEU A 516 -34.82 -20.72 7.87
CA LEU A 516 -35.54 -19.50 8.22
C LEU A 516 -36.84 -19.85 8.95
N PRO A 517 -37.19 -19.08 9.99
CA PRO A 517 -38.38 -19.33 10.80
C PRO A 517 -39.65 -19.07 10.00
N ASN A 518 -40.72 -19.76 10.34
CA ASN A 518 -42.05 -19.38 9.89
C ASN A 518 -42.58 -18.26 10.79
N ASN A 519 -42.35 -17.00 10.40
CA ASN A 519 -42.72 -15.82 11.20
C ASN A 519 -43.93 -15.04 10.64
N LEU A 520 -44.52 -15.48 9.52
CA LEU A 520 -45.77 -14.94 9.00
C LEU A 520 -46.92 -15.93 9.18
N THR A 521 -48.02 -15.48 9.79
CA THR A 521 -49.27 -16.24 9.72
C THR A 521 -49.77 -16.33 8.28
N LEU A 522 -50.53 -17.38 7.95
CA LEU A 522 -51.08 -17.55 6.59
C LEU A 522 -51.85 -16.32 6.09
N GLN A 523 -52.63 -15.66 6.97
CA GLN A 523 -53.37 -14.44 6.62
C GLN A 523 -52.42 -13.29 6.24
N ASN A 524 -51.36 -13.07 7.02
CA ASN A 524 -50.37 -12.02 6.75
C ASN A 524 -49.54 -12.33 5.50
N ALA A 525 -49.18 -13.60 5.29
CA ALA A 525 -48.45 -14.06 4.10
C ALA A 525 -49.25 -13.85 2.82
N VAL A 526 -50.55 -14.16 2.83
CA VAL A 526 -51.48 -13.97 1.72
C VAL A 526 -51.68 -12.48 1.40
N GLN A 527 -51.82 -11.65 2.43
CA GLN A 527 -51.92 -10.20 2.28
C GLN A 527 -50.65 -9.61 1.68
N LYS A 528 -49.46 -10.02 2.17
CA LYS A 528 -48.17 -9.58 1.64
C LYS A 528 -47.95 -10.02 0.19
N ALA A 529 -48.41 -11.21 -0.18
CA ALA A 529 -48.32 -11.74 -1.54
C ALA A 529 -49.39 -11.17 -2.50
N ASN A 530 -50.30 -10.29 -2.02
CA ASN A 530 -51.44 -9.77 -2.78
C ASN A 530 -52.32 -10.87 -3.41
N ILE A 531 -52.54 -11.97 -2.67
CA ILE A 531 -53.38 -13.09 -3.11
C ILE A 531 -54.74 -13.00 -2.41
N SER A 532 -55.84 -13.26 -3.11
CA SER A 532 -57.17 -13.42 -2.50
C SER A 532 -57.49 -14.90 -2.31
N LEU A 533 -57.86 -15.30 -1.09
CA LEU A 533 -58.31 -16.67 -0.78
C LEU A 533 -59.82 -16.79 -1.08
N SER A 534 -60.22 -17.78 -1.89
CA SER A 534 -61.64 -18.14 -2.08
C SER A 534 -62.15 -18.98 -0.89
N SER A 535 -63.47 -18.98 -0.63
CA SER A 535 -64.10 -19.60 0.54
C SER A 535 -63.93 -21.13 0.67
N GLY A 536 -63.25 -21.78 -0.30
CA GLY A 536 -62.88 -23.19 -0.28
C GLY A 536 -61.36 -23.45 -0.19
N SER A 537 -60.54 -22.42 0.04
CA SER A 537 -59.07 -22.56 0.07
C SER A 537 -58.61 -23.39 1.28
N LYS A 538 -57.80 -24.42 1.04
CA LYS A 538 -57.30 -25.32 2.10
C LYS A 538 -55.78 -25.29 2.16
N MET A 539 -55.22 -25.09 3.35
CA MET A 539 -53.79 -25.31 3.57
C MET A 539 -53.50 -26.82 3.52
N VAL A 540 -52.58 -27.21 2.63
CA VAL A 540 -52.24 -28.59 2.35
C VAL A 540 -50.99 -29.02 3.13
N ALA A 541 -49.94 -28.18 3.13
CA ALA A 541 -48.66 -28.47 3.76
C ALA A 541 -47.81 -27.19 3.96
N ILE A 542 -46.68 -27.34 4.66
CA ILE A 542 -45.56 -26.39 4.64
C ILE A 542 -44.39 -27.06 3.90
N GLU A 543 -43.82 -26.34 2.93
CA GLU A 543 -42.69 -26.79 2.10
C GLU A 543 -41.50 -25.83 2.27
N TYR A 544 -40.29 -26.36 2.41
CA TYR A 544 -39.06 -25.56 2.47
C TYR A 544 -38.37 -25.49 1.11
N HIS A 545 -38.02 -24.27 0.69
CA HIS A 545 -37.41 -23.96 -0.60
C HIS A 545 -35.95 -23.51 -0.40
N PRO A 546 -34.99 -24.05 -1.16
CA PRO A 546 -33.61 -23.63 -1.07
C PRO A 546 -33.40 -22.28 -1.80
N ARG A 547 -32.77 -21.34 -1.11
CA ARG A 547 -32.41 -20.00 -1.60
C ARG A 547 -30.95 -19.71 -1.21
N LEU A 548 -30.26 -18.89 -2.00
CA LEU A 548 -28.93 -18.41 -1.57
C LEU A 548 -29.13 -17.19 -0.66
N LEU A 549 -28.60 -17.27 0.56
CA LEU A 549 -28.58 -16.17 1.52
C LEU A 549 -27.17 -15.59 1.62
N ALA A 550 -27.08 -14.26 1.51
CA ALA A 550 -25.84 -13.51 1.68
C ALA A 550 -26.10 -12.28 2.56
N GLN A 551 -25.31 -12.10 3.62
CA GLN A 551 -25.37 -10.95 4.52
C GLN A 551 -23.96 -10.52 4.92
N ALA A 552 -23.67 -9.23 4.77
CA ALA A 552 -22.42 -8.63 5.22
C ALA A 552 -22.66 -7.47 6.20
N GLU A 553 -21.83 -7.41 7.23
CA GLU A 553 -21.66 -6.25 8.11
C GLU A 553 -20.55 -5.36 7.55
N ILE A 554 -20.87 -4.09 7.33
CA ILE A 554 -20.00 -3.11 6.69
C ILE A 554 -19.66 -2.07 7.73
N ARG A 555 -18.37 -1.96 8.06
CA ARG A 555 -17.85 -0.99 9.03
C ARG A 555 -17.25 0.19 8.31
N TYR A 556 -17.76 1.37 8.63
CA TYR A 556 -17.25 2.63 8.12
C TYR A 556 -16.36 3.25 9.20
N LEU A 557 -15.04 3.16 9.01
CA LEU A 557 -14.05 3.73 9.91
C LEU A 557 -13.17 4.74 9.16
N ASP A 558 -13.36 6.02 9.45
CA ASP A 558 -12.50 7.08 8.92
C ASP A 558 -12.03 8.01 10.04
N ARG A 559 -10.72 7.95 10.35
CA ARG A 559 -10.07 8.78 11.38
C ARG A 559 -10.02 10.26 11.01
N LYS A 560 -9.99 10.59 9.71
CA LYS A 560 -9.95 11.98 9.22
C LYS A 560 -11.26 12.68 9.52
N TYR A 561 -12.37 11.96 9.40
CA TYR A 561 -13.73 12.48 9.63
C TYR A 561 -14.31 12.07 10.99
N ASN A 562 -13.56 11.32 11.81
CA ASN A 562 -13.99 10.77 13.10
C ASN A 562 -15.30 9.96 13.01
N VAL A 563 -15.43 9.16 11.94
CA VAL A 563 -16.62 8.34 11.67
C VAL A 563 -16.37 6.91 12.12
N GLN A 564 -17.31 6.39 12.92
CA GLN A 564 -17.39 4.99 13.31
C GLN A 564 -18.86 4.56 13.23
N SER A 565 -19.25 3.95 12.12
CA SER A 565 -20.63 3.46 11.90
C SER A 565 -20.63 2.07 11.29
N MET A 566 -21.77 1.40 11.37
CA MET A 566 -21.97 0.02 10.92
C MET A 566 -23.31 -0.10 10.22
N GLN A 567 -23.32 -0.80 9.08
CA GLN A 567 -24.54 -1.14 8.35
C GLN A 567 -24.52 -2.60 7.93
N LYS A 568 -25.70 -3.20 7.78
CA LYS A 568 -25.85 -4.58 7.28
C LYS A 568 -26.50 -4.55 5.91
N LYS A 569 -25.97 -5.35 4.99
CA LYS A 569 -26.51 -5.53 3.64
C LYS A 569 -26.82 -7.00 3.42
N SER A 570 -28.10 -7.28 3.15
CA SER A 570 -28.64 -8.65 3.10
C SER A 570 -29.36 -8.90 1.79
N VAL A 571 -29.18 -10.11 1.26
CA VAL A 571 -29.70 -10.53 -0.05
C VAL A 571 -30.22 -11.96 0.06
N LEU A 572 -31.40 -12.22 -0.49
CA LEU A 572 -32.00 -13.55 -0.56
C LEU A 572 -32.38 -13.86 -2.01
N VAL A 573 -31.61 -14.73 -2.65
CA VAL A 573 -31.68 -14.97 -4.10
C VAL A 573 -32.65 -16.10 -4.42
N GLU A 574 -33.61 -15.79 -5.29
CA GLU A 574 -34.66 -16.71 -5.75
C GLU A 574 -34.39 -17.36 -7.12
N ASP A 575 -33.27 -17.04 -7.77
CA ASP A 575 -32.91 -17.54 -9.10
C ASP A 575 -32.60 -19.06 -9.11
N GLU A 576 -33.18 -19.78 -10.07
CA GLU A 576 -32.98 -21.21 -10.27
C GLU A 576 -31.82 -21.51 -11.25
N THR A 577 -31.37 -20.52 -12.03
CA THR A 577 -30.46 -20.71 -13.16
C THR A 577 -28.98 -20.64 -12.82
N GLY A 578 -28.59 -19.85 -11.81
CA GLY A 578 -27.22 -19.82 -11.25
C GLY A 578 -26.14 -19.25 -12.17
N LYS A 579 -26.52 -18.53 -13.24
CA LYS A 579 -25.58 -18.12 -14.31
C LYS A 579 -24.98 -16.72 -14.17
N MET A 580 -25.53 -15.86 -13.31
CA MET A 580 -24.97 -14.56 -12.88
C MET A 580 -26.02 -13.89 -11.96
N ILE A 581 -25.68 -13.63 -10.70
CA ILE A 581 -26.63 -13.04 -9.73
C ILE A 581 -26.52 -11.52 -9.77
N ARG A 582 -27.63 -10.82 -10.02
CA ARG A 582 -27.73 -9.37 -9.84
C ARG A 582 -28.18 -9.09 -8.41
N TRP A 583 -27.22 -8.90 -7.51
CA TRP A 583 -27.46 -8.79 -6.07
C TRP A 583 -28.47 -7.70 -5.68
N GLU A 584 -28.48 -6.56 -6.39
CA GLU A 584 -29.43 -5.47 -6.18
C GLU A 584 -30.91 -5.84 -6.39
N ASP A 585 -31.20 -6.83 -7.23
CA ASP A 585 -32.57 -7.29 -7.51
C ASP A 585 -33.14 -8.18 -6.38
N HIS A 586 -32.30 -8.54 -5.41
CA HIS A 586 -32.61 -9.55 -4.37
C HIS A 586 -32.45 -9.01 -2.94
N LEU A 587 -32.39 -7.69 -2.77
CA LEU A 587 -32.23 -7.04 -1.47
C LEU A 587 -33.34 -7.44 -0.49
N THR A 588 -32.94 -7.75 0.74
CA THR A 588 -33.85 -8.07 1.84
C THR A 588 -33.40 -7.39 3.13
N GLY A 589 -34.25 -7.36 4.15
CA GLY A 589 -33.88 -6.81 5.45
C GLY A 589 -32.82 -7.66 6.16
N ALA A 590 -32.15 -7.10 7.17
CA ALA A 590 -31.18 -7.86 7.95
C ALA A 590 -31.85 -9.05 8.65
N ILE A 591 -31.22 -10.23 8.55
CA ILE A 591 -31.65 -11.44 9.24
C ILE A 591 -30.84 -11.57 10.51
N ASP A 592 -31.54 -11.64 11.64
CA ASP A 592 -30.92 -11.89 12.94
C ASP A 592 -30.56 -13.37 13.06
N GLN A 593 -29.31 -13.65 13.45
CA GLN A 593 -28.78 -15.00 13.57
C GLN A 593 -29.47 -15.78 14.69
N ASP A 594 -29.97 -15.09 15.72
CA ASP A 594 -30.61 -15.70 16.89
C ASP A 594 -31.99 -16.30 16.55
N VAL A 595 -32.57 -15.94 15.41
CA VAL A 595 -33.89 -16.39 14.96
C VAL A 595 -33.78 -17.51 13.90
N ILE A 596 -32.57 -17.92 13.51
CA ILE A 596 -32.34 -19.04 12.60
C ILE A 596 -32.59 -20.35 13.37
N GLU A 597 -33.68 -21.04 13.05
CA GLU A 597 -34.10 -22.25 13.75
C GLU A 597 -33.14 -23.41 13.47
N ARG A 598 -32.78 -24.20 14.49
CA ARG A 598 -31.90 -25.38 14.34
C ARG A 598 -32.67 -26.67 13.99
N PHE A 599 -34.00 -26.63 13.98
CA PHE A 599 -34.85 -27.79 13.77
C PHE A 599 -36.00 -27.48 12.80
N SER A 600 -36.28 -28.40 11.89
CA SER A 600 -37.40 -28.34 10.95
C SER A 600 -38.72 -28.70 11.64
N LEU A 601 -39.81 -28.03 11.26
CA LEU A 601 -41.16 -28.37 11.70
C LEU A 601 -41.53 -29.83 11.30
N PRO A 602 -42.25 -30.59 12.14
CA PRO A 602 -42.71 -31.95 11.82
C PRO A 602 -43.60 -31.98 10.56
N GLU A 603 -43.53 -33.06 9.77
CA GLU A 603 -44.36 -33.27 8.55
C GLU A 603 -44.16 -32.23 7.43
N THR A 604 -42.94 -31.71 7.24
CA THR A 604 -42.59 -30.74 6.19
C THR A 604 -41.92 -31.39 4.97
N GLY A 605 -42.24 -30.90 3.78
CA GLY A 605 -41.60 -31.29 2.52
C GLY A 605 -40.43 -30.37 2.15
N TYR A 606 -39.46 -30.87 1.39
CA TYR A 606 -38.35 -30.09 0.84
C TYR A 606 -38.39 -30.05 -0.68
N GLN A 607 -38.24 -28.87 -1.27
CA GLN A 607 -38.04 -28.75 -2.71
C GLN A 607 -36.65 -29.30 -3.09
N GLN A 608 -36.55 -29.93 -4.26
CA GLN A 608 -35.27 -30.35 -4.81
C GLN A 608 -34.33 -29.15 -5.01
N MET A 609 -33.10 -29.28 -4.52
CA MET A 609 -32.08 -28.24 -4.64
C MET A 609 -31.53 -28.17 -6.08
N PRO A 610 -31.40 -26.97 -6.67
CA PRO A 610 -30.70 -26.78 -7.94
C PRO A 610 -29.26 -27.33 -7.90
N VAL A 611 -28.82 -27.92 -9.00
CA VAL A 611 -27.49 -28.58 -9.08
C VAL A 611 -26.35 -27.62 -8.74
N TRP A 612 -26.46 -26.35 -9.12
CA TRP A 612 -25.42 -25.34 -8.86
C TRP A 612 -25.31 -24.97 -7.37
N MET A 613 -26.41 -25.05 -6.61
CA MET A 613 -26.40 -24.81 -5.15
C MET A 613 -25.72 -25.96 -4.39
N ALA A 614 -25.56 -27.12 -5.03
CA ALA A 614 -24.86 -28.28 -4.49
C ALA A 614 -23.33 -28.24 -4.73
N ASP A 615 -22.81 -27.28 -5.49
CA ASP A 615 -21.38 -27.20 -5.82
C ASP A 615 -20.63 -26.21 -4.90
N PRO A 616 -19.76 -26.67 -3.98
CA PRO A 616 -19.04 -25.80 -3.06
C PRO A 616 -18.15 -24.77 -3.78
N LYS A 617 -17.65 -25.08 -4.99
CA LYS A 617 -16.81 -24.15 -5.75
C LYS A 617 -17.64 -22.96 -6.26
N THR A 618 -18.83 -23.24 -6.79
CA THR A 618 -19.77 -22.22 -7.27
C THR A 618 -20.21 -21.31 -6.11
N ILE A 619 -20.56 -21.88 -4.96
CA ILE A 619 -20.91 -21.11 -3.75
C ILE A 619 -19.78 -20.18 -3.32
N LYS A 620 -18.53 -20.65 -3.30
CA LYS A 620 -17.36 -19.83 -2.93
C LYS A 620 -17.07 -18.69 -3.94
N ILE A 621 -17.33 -18.92 -5.23
CA ILE A 621 -17.22 -17.88 -6.25
C ILE A 621 -18.28 -16.81 -6.02
N LEU A 622 -19.52 -17.21 -5.74
CA LEU A 622 -20.62 -16.28 -5.46
C LEU A 622 -20.41 -15.49 -4.15
N GLU A 623 -19.76 -16.08 -3.15
CA GLU A 623 -19.37 -15.38 -1.91
C GLU A 623 -18.38 -14.24 -2.20
N SER A 624 -17.39 -14.53 -3.05
CA SER A 624 -16.39 -13.54 -3.47
C SER A 624 -17.04 -12.44 -4.33
N ASP A 625 -17.96 -12.81 -5.22
CA ASP A 625 -18.71 -11.87 -6.08
C ASP A 625 -19.63 -10.96 -5.27
N PHE A 626 -20.33 -11.51 -4.27
CA PHE A 626 -21.14 -10.75 -3.31
C PHE A 626 -20.30 -9.71 -2.56
N LEU A 627 -19.16 -10.12 -2.00
CA LEU A 627 -18.23 -9.22 -1.31
C LEU A 627 -17.72 -8.08 -2.20
N ASP A 628 -17.36 -8.41 -3.45
CA ASP A 628 -16.94 -7.41 -4.42
C ASP A 628 -18.06 -6.45 -4.80
N TRP A 629 -19.31 -6.93 -4.93
CA TRP A 629 -20.47 -6.08 -5.16
C TRP A 629 -20.76 -5.16 -3.97
N VAL A 630 -20.73 -5.67 -2.74
CA VAL A 630 -20.89 -4.84 -1.53
C VAL A 630 -19.82 -3.74 -1.49
N TYR A 631 -18.56 -4.09 -1.72
CA TYR A 631 -17.45 -3.12 -1.74
C TYR A 631 -17.61 -2.03 -2.82
N ARG A 632 -18.17 -2.35 -3.98
CA ARG A 632 -18.35 -1.40 -5.09
C ARG A 632 -19.59 -0.52 -4.95
N THR A 633 -20.63 -1.03 -4.32
CA THR A 633 -21.94 -0.37 -4.31
C THR A 633 -22.27 0.33 -3.00
N ASP A 634 -21.63 -0.08 -1.89
CA ASP A 634 -21.94 0.49 -0.58
C ASP A 634 -21.09 1.72 -0.29
N ASN A 635 -21.79 2.83 -0.05
CA ASN A 635 -21.21 4.14 0.19
C ASN A 635 -22.00 4.82 1.31
N MET A 636 -21.32 5.36 2.31
CA MET A 636 -21.98 6.12 3.38
C MET A 636 -21.80 7.63 3.16
N LYS A 637 -22.92 8.36 3.11
CA LYS A 637 -22.90 9.81 3.06
C LYS A 637 -22.88 10.38 4.47
N ILE A 638 -21.93 11.29 4.72
CA ILE A 638 -21.82 12.05 5.96
C ILE A 638 -21.97 13.54 5.68
N ARG A 639 -22.46 14.31 6.66
CA ARG A 639 -22.52 15.77 6.60
C ARG A 639 -21.27 16.35 7.23
N ALA A 640 -20.71 17.41 6.64
CA ALA A 640 -19.44 17.98 7.04
C ALA A 640 -19.44 19.51 6.96
N SER A 641 -18.96 20.15 8.02
CA SER A 641 -18.51 21.54 8.01
C SER A 641 -16.99 21.56 8.03
N GLN A 642 -16.37 21.75 6.86
CA GLN A 642 -14.92 21.62 6.71
C GLN A 642 -14.17 22.74 7.41
N SER A 643 -14.71 23.96 7.37
CA SER A 643 -14.16 25.12 8.05
C SER A 643 -14.11 24.95 9.58
N LEU A 644 -15.09 24.25 10.17
CA LEU A 644 -15.16 24.00 11.62
C LEU A 644 -14.62 22.63 12.04
N LYS A 645 -14.30 21.75 11.08
CA LYS A 645 -13.90 20.34 11.29
C LYS A 645 -14.93 19.53 12.08
N ILE A 646 -16.22 19.79 11.87
CA ILE A 646 -17.34 19.06 12.48
C ILE A 646 -17.94 18.15 11.42
N PHE A 647 -18.11 16.88 11.78
CA PHE A 647 -18.61 15.83 10.90
C PHE A 647 -19.72 15.07 11.60
N ALA A 648 -20.74 14.68 10.85
CA ALA A 648 -21.89 13.93 11.37
C ALA A 648 -22.26 12.81 10.42
N GLY A 649 -22.38 11.59 10.95
CA GLY A 649 -22.87 10.45 10.21
C GLY A 649 -24.38 10.52 9.90
N PRO A 650 -24.90 9.56 9.13
CA PRO A 650 -26.33 9.49 8.79
C PRO A 650 -27.25 9.35 10.01
N GLU A 651 -26.73 8.88 11.15
CA GLU A 651 -27.46 8.72 12.42
C GLU A 651 -27.82 10.05 13.09
N VAL A 652 -27.11 11.14 12.79
CA VAL A 652 -27.35 12.46 13.39
C VAL A 652 -28.36 13.23 12.53
N SER A 653 -29.38 13.80 13.18
CA SER A 653 -30.38 14.60 12.47
C SER A 653 -29.79 15.93 11.96
N GLU A 654 -30.40 16.49 10.92
CA GLU A 654 -29.97 17.79 10.38
C GLU A 654 -30.07 18.91 11.43
N GLN A 655 -31.09 18.86 12.29
CA GLN A 655 -31.28 19.83 13.37
C GLN A 655 -30.18 19.75 14.43
N GLU A 656 -29.82 18.53 14.85
CA GLU A 656 -28.71 18.33 15.81
C GLU A 656 -27.37 18.78 15.23
N PHE A 657 -27.13 18.50 13.95
CA PHE A 657 -25.89 18.93 13.28
C PHE A 657 -25.80 20.46 13.17
N GLN A 658 -26.90 21.14 12.81
CA GLN A 658 -26.95 22.61 12.78
C GLN A 658 -26.75 23.23 14.17
N ALA A 659 -27.29 22.59 15.22
CA ALA A 659 -27.06 23.02 16.60
C ALA A 659 -25.58 22.91 17.00
N GLN A 660 -24.91 21.81 16.64
CA GLN A 660 -23.47 21.62 16.88
C GLN A 660 -22.62 22.69 16.16
N ILE A 661 -22.92 22.97 14.89
CA ILE A 661 -22.26 24.04 14.11
C ILE A 661 -22.46 25.40 14.78
N SER A 662 -23.70 25.72 15.15
CA SER A 662 -24.03 27.02 15.76
C SER A 662 -23.31 27.23 17.09
N GLN A 663 -23.23 26.18 17.92
CA GLN A 663 -22.53 26.24 19.19
C GLN A 663 -21.01 26.40 18.98
N ALA A 664 -20.41 25.65 18.06
CA ALA A 664 -18.99 25.75 17.77
C ALA A 664 -18.57 27.11 17.19
N ILE A 665 -19.40 27.70 16.32
CA ILE A 665 -19.20 29.07 15.81
C ILE A 665 -19.18 30.05 16.98
N LYS A 666 -20.15 29.95 17.89
CA LYS A 666 -20.24 30.84 19.05
C LYS A 666 -19.00 30.74 19.93
N ASP A 667 -18.58 29.53 20.29
CA ASP A 667 -17.44 29.29 21.18
C ASP A 667 -16.12 29.78 20.56
N GLN A 668 -15.88 29.50 19.27
CA GLN A 668 -14.66 29.93 18.59
C GLN A 668 -14.64 31.45 18.33
N MET A 669 -15.79 32.03 17.97
CA MET A 669 -15.92 33.47 17.79
C MET A 669 -15.65 34.22 19.11
N GLU A 670 -16.19 33.75 20.23
CA GLU A 670 -15.96 34.35 21.55
C GLU A 670 -14.47 34.30 21.94
N LEU A 671 -13.80 33.18 21.68
CA LEU A 671 -12.35 33.05 21.91
C LEU A 671 -11.51 34.01 21.05
N GLU A 672 -11.84 34.19 19.78
CA GLU A 672 -11.13 35.12 18.90
C GLU A 672 -11.41 36.58 19.25
N ILE A 673 -12.66 36.93 19.61
CA ILE A 673 -13.01 38.26 20.13
C ILE A 673 -12.18 38.57 21.37
N GLU A 674 -12.02 37.62 22.30
CA GLU A 674 -11.25 37.84 23.53
C GLU A 674 -9.75 38.06 23.27
N LYS A 675 -9.17 37.36 22.27
CA LYS A 675 -7.79 37.60 21.81
C LYS A 675 -7.61 39.00 21.23
N VAL A 676 -8.55 39.45 20.39
CA VAL A 676 -8.53 40.80 19.82
C VAL A 676 -8.66 41.83 20.94
N LYS A 677 -9.64 41.67 21.85
CA LYS A 677 -9.86 42.56 22.98
C LYS A 677 -8.61 42.71 23.84
N SER A 678 -8.02 41.60 24.29
CA SER A 678 -6.82 41.63 25.14
C SER A 678 -5.61 42.30 24.46
N THR A 679 -5.53 42.27 23.13
CA THR A 679 -4.47 42.94 22.36
C THR A 679 -4.68 44.45 22.33
N TYR A 680 -5.92 44.91 22.11
CA TYR A 680 -6.26 46.33 22.08
C TYR A 680 -6.28 46.96 23.48
N GLU A 681 -6.75 46.24 24.50
CA GLU A 681 -6.75 46.72 25.90
C GLU A 681 -5.35 47.11 26.35
N LYS A 682 -4.32 46.30 26.07
CA LYS A 682 -2.92 46.63 26.39
C LYS A 682 -2.47 47.95 25.74
N LYS A 683 -2.89 48.22 24.49
CA LYS A 683 -2.56 49.45 23.78
C LYS A 683 -3.33 50.65 24.34
N ILE A 684 -4.61 50.47 24.66
CA ILE A 684 -5.46 51.49 25.26
C ILE A 684 -4.90 51.88 26.63
N THR A 685 -4.56 50.91 27.49
CA THR A 685 -3.95 51.19 28.81
C THR A 685 -2.63 51.97 28.68
N ALA A 686 -1.79 51.68 27.68
CA ALA A 686 -0.58 52.44 27.44
C ALA A 686 -0.86 53.90 27.01
N LEU A 687 -1.90 54.11 26.19
CA LEU A 687 -2.35 55.45 25.79
C LEU A 687 -3.01 56.22 26.93
N GLU A 688 -3.77 55.55 27.80
CA GLU A 688 -4.36 56.13 29.02
C GLU A 688 -3.27 56.62 29.98
N GLN A 689 -2.25 55.77 30.24
CA GLN A 689 -1.10 56.16 31.06
C GLN A 689 -0.34 57.34 30.48
N LYS A 690 -0.23 57.41 29.14
CA LYS A 690 0.38 58.55 28.45
C LYS A 690 -0.48 59.81 28.63
N LEU A 691 -1.79 59.72 28.40
CA LEU A 691 -2.73 60.83 28.59
C LEU A 691 -2.67 61.39 30.02
N ASP A 692 -2.61 60.52 31.04
CA ASP A 692 -2.48 60.93 32.44
C ASP A 692 -1.13 61.60 32.73
N LYS A 693 -0.08 61.27 31.99
CA LYS A 693 1.19 61.98 32.07
C LYS A 693 1.08 63.37 31.44
N GLU A 694 0.57 63.47 30.20
CA GLU A 694 0.43 64.76 29.50
C GLU A 694 -0.49 65.72 30.29
N LYS A 695 -1.56 65.22 30.92
CA LYS A 695 -2.43 66.03 31.81
C LYS A 695 -1.68 66.61 33.01
N ARG A 696 -0.79 65.83 33.64
CA ARG A 696 0.05 66.29 34.75
C ARG A 696 1.10 67.31 34.29
N ASP A 697 1.61 67.15 33.08
CA ASP A 697 2.55 68.10 32.48
C ASP A 697 1.87 69.45 32.17
N VAL A 698 0.59 69.43 31.73
CA VAL A 698 -0.25 70.64 31.62
C VAL A 698 -0.45 71.31 32.99
N GLU A 699 -0.84 70.57 34.02
CA GLU A 699 -1.04 71.10 35.38
C GLU A 699 0.24 71.79 35.90
N THR A 700 1.39 71.13 35.72
CA THR A 700 2.71 71.69 36.08
C THR A 700 3.05 72.94 35.28
N ALA A 701 2.69 73.00 33.99
CA ALA A 701 2.90 74.17 33.15
C ALA A 701 1.98 75.34 33.53
N GLU A 702 0.74 75.06 33.95
CA GLU A 702 -0.21 76.07 34.47
C GLU A 702 0.32 76.69 35.76
N ASP A 703 0.77 75.87 36.71
CA ASP A 703 1.39 76.33 37.97
C ASP A 703 2.62 77.19 37.72
N ARG A 704 3.50 76.75 36.81
CA ARG A 704 4.72 77.49 36.43
C ARG A 704 4.39 78.82 35.77
N LEU A 705 3.37 78.88 34.92
CA LEU A 705 2.89 80.13 34.33
C LEU A 705 2.31 81.06 35.40
N GLY A 706 1.56 80.52 36.37
CA GLY A 706 1.05 81.26 37.53
C GLY A 706 2.16 81.90 38.36
N GLN A 707 3.20 81.13 38.71
CA GLN A 707 4.38 81.63 39.42
C GLN A 707 5.11 82.72 38.61
N ARG A 708 5.31 82.53 37.29
CA ARG A 708 5.96 83.52 36.43
C ARG A 708 5.16 84.82 36.29
N ARG A 709 3.82 84.75 36.29
CA ARG A 709 2.94 85.94 36.33
C ARG A 709 3.06 86.71 37.64
N LEU A 710 3.16 86.01 38.77
CA LEU A 710 3.41 86.62 40.08
C LEU A 710 4.78 87.32 40.13
N GLU A 711 5.84 86.70 39.59
CA GLU A 711 7.18 87.30 39.47
C GLU A 711 7.20 88.53 38.54
N GLU A 712 6.42 88.52 37.46
CA GLU A 712 6.25 89.69 36.57
C GLU A 712 5.49 90.82 37.29
N ALA A 713 4.43 90.52 38.05
CA ALA A 713 3.67 91.50 38.83
C ALA A 713 4.47 92.13 39.98
N GLY A 714 5.41 91.38 40.59
CA GLY A 714 6.31 91.87 41.64
C GLY A 714 7.19 93.07 41.22
N THR A 715 7.37 93.32 39.92
CA THR A 715 8.11 94.49 39.41
C THR A 715 7.39 95.83 39.65
N HIS A 716 6.09 95.83 39.96
CA HIS A 716 5.41 97.06 40.41
C HIS A 716 5.71 97.42 41.88
N GLY A 717 6.18 96.46 42.70
CA GLY A 717 6.56 96.70 44.10
C GLY A 717 7.99 97.24 44.27
N GLU A 718 8.95 96.78 43.45
CA GLU A 718 10.32 97.31 43.48
C GLU A 718 10.44 98.73 42.88
N MET A 719 9.52 99.11 41.97
CA MET A 719 9.49 100.45 41.39
C MET A 719 9.10 101.54 42.41
N LEU A 720 8.35 101.17 43.46
CA LEU A 720 7.99 102.07 44.57
C LEU A 720 9.10 102.19 45.64
N LEU A 721 9.94 101.17 45.81
CA LEU A 721 11.09 101.19 46.75
C LEU A 721 12.36 101.84 46.15
N ALA A 722 12.47 101.93 44.82
CA ALA A 722 13.62 102.53 44.13
C ALA A 722 13.65 104.09 44.16
N LEU A 723 12.59 104.76 44.63
CA LEU A 723 12.53 106.22 44.75
C LEU A 723 13.26 106.79 45.99
N LEU A 724 13.77 105.95 46.89
CA LEU A 724 14.39 106.39 48.17
C LEU A 724 15.89 106.07 48.31
N SER A 725 16.57 105.56 47.28
CA SER A 725 17.98 105.16 47.39
C SER A 725 18.82 105.59 46.17
N LYS A 726 19.81 106.47 46.38
CA LYS A 726 20.77 106.95 45.38
C LYS A 726 21.85 105.90 45.05
N ARG A 727 21.49 104.82 44.35
CA ARG A 727 22.48 103.97 43.63
C ARG A 727 21.94 103.56 42.25
N LYS A 728 22.71 103.86 41.19
CA LYS A 728 22.43 103.45 39.81
C LYS A 728 22.57 101.93 39.64
N LYS A 729 21.56 101.26 39.08
CA LYS A 729 21.70 99.93 38.43
C LYS A 729 20.81 99.81 37.16
N SER A 730 21.30 98.98 36.24
CA SER A 730 20.92 98.74 34.84
C SER A 730 19.44 98.40 34.55
N ILE A 731 18.89 98.96 33.47
CA ILE A 731 17.51 98.74 32.93
C ILE A 731 17.49 97.53 31.97
N SER A 732 17.97 96.35 32.39
CA SER A 732 17.99 95.15 31.52
C SER A 732 17.20 93.94 32.03
N SER A 733 16.40 94.07 33.10
CA SER A 733 15.68 92.92 33.70
C SER A 733 14.22 92.74 33.27
N SER A 734 13.55 93.77 32.74
CA SER A 734 12.10 93.73 32.43
C SER A 734 11.77 93.01 31.11
N LEU A 735 12.62 93.15 30.09
CA LEU A 735 12.44 92.48 28.79
C LEU A 735 12.71 90.97 28.87
N THR A 736 13.71 90.55 29.66
CA THR A 736 14.03 89.14 29.88
C THR A 736 12.92 88.40 30.64
N LYS A 737 12.28 89.06 31.63
CA LYS A 737 11.18 88.48 32.40
C LYS A 737 9.91 88.32 31.57
N ARG A 738 9.55 89.31 30.74
CA ARG A 738 8.44 89.19 29.77
C ARG A 738 8.65 88.07 28.75
N ARG A 739 9.88 87.91 28.25
CA ARG A 739 10.22 86.78 27.37
C ARG A 739 10.01 85.43 28.05
N MET A 740 10.40 85.31 29.32
CA MET A 740 10.19 84.07 30.09
C MET A 740 8.71 83.77 30.36
N THR A 741 7.86 84.78 30.59
CA THR A 741 6.40 84.58 30.70
C THR A 741 5.79 84.15 29.36
N ALA A 742 6.24 84.74 28.26
CA ALA A 742 5.81 84.34 26.91
C ALA A 742 6.22 82.89 26.59
N GLU A 743 7.46 82.51 26.87
CA GLU A 743 7.95 81.12 26.71
C GLU A 743 7.17 80.13 27.58
N ALA A 744 6.82 80.49 28.82
CA ALA A 744 5.99 79.65 29.69
C ALA A 744 4.56 79.48 29.15
N LYS A 745 4.00 80.52 28.52
CA LYS A 745 2.68 80.48 27.88
C LYS A 745 2.69 79.61 26.63
N ASP A 746 3.70 79.74 25.77
CA ASP A 746 3.87 78.91 24.58
C ASP A 746 4.07 77.44 24.96
N LYS A 747 4.85 77.18 26.04
CA LYS A 747 4.99 75.83 26.57
C LYS A 747 3.65 75.24 26.99
N LEU A 748 2.86 75.97 27.80
CA LEU A 748 1.53 75.50 28.21
C LEU A 748 0.61 75.21 27.01
N GLN A 749 0.67 76.02 25.96
CA GLN A 749 -0.12 75.80 24.75
C GLN A 749 0.29 74.52 24.01
N ASN A 750 1.59 74.21 23.97
CA ASN A 750 2.09 72.95 23.41
C ASN A 750 1.64 71.74 24.23
N GLU A 751 1.78 71.77 25.56
CA GLU A 751 1.35 70.66 26.43
C GLU A 751 -0.16 70.40 26.29
N LYS A 752 -1.00 71.44 26.16
CA LYS A 752 -2.44 71.29 25.89
C LYS A 752 -2.72 70.60 24.55
N LYS A 753 -1.95 70.95 23.51
CA LYS A 753 -2.04 70.30 22.20
C LYS A 753 -1.62 68.83 22.26
N ASP A 754 -0.65 68.49 23.10
CA ASP A 754 -0.21 67.11 23.29
C ASP A 754 -1.28 66.26 24.01
N VAL A 755 -2.01 66.85 24.97
CA VAL A 755 -3.22 66.24 25.56
C VAL A 755 -4.30 66.00 24.49
N ASP A 756 -4.60 66.99 23.66
CA ASP A 756 -5.61 66.85 22.60
C ASP A 756 -5.24 65.73 21.61
N ASN A 757 -3.96 65.66 21.22
CA ASN A 757 -3.43 64.57 20.38
C ASN A 757 -3.55 63.20 21.07
N ALA A 758 -3.26 63.12 22.37
CA ALA A 758 -3.38 61.88 23.14
C ALA A 758 -4.83 61.40 23.25
N ILE A 759 -5.79 62.31 23.46
CA ILE A 759 -7.23 62.00 23.45
C ILE A 759 -7.67 61.49 22.08
N ALA A 760 -7.26 62.16 21.00
CA ALA A 760 -7.59 61.76 19.64
C ALA A 760 -7.06 60.35 19.31
N ASN A 761 -5.81 60.05 19.70
CA ASN A 761 -5.21 58.72 19.51
C ASN A 761 -5.93 57.63 20.31
N LEU A 762 -6.33 57.91 21.55
CA LEU A 762 -7.08 56.97 22.39
C LEU A 762 -8.46 56.68 21.78
N THR A 763 -9.18 57.71 21.33
CA THR A 763 -10.50 57.56 20.70
C THR A 763 -10.41 56.82 19.36
N ALA A 764 -9.38 57.08 18.57
CA ALA A 764 -9.12 56.33 17.33
C ALA A 764 -8.87 54.85 17.63
N MET A 765 -8.02 54.53 18.61
CA MET A 765 -7.72 53.15 19.00
C MET A 765 -8.95 52.39 19.52
N GLN A 766 -9.81 53.04 20.30
CA GLN A 766 -11.08 52.47 20.77
C GLN A 766 -12.06 52.21 19.62
N THR A 767 -12.09 53.10 18.63
CA THR A 767 -12.91 52.92 17.42
C THR A 767 -12.38 51.75 16.57
N GLU A 768 -11.07 51.68 16.34
CA GLU A 768 -10.44 50.55 15.62
C GLU A 768 -10.72 49.20 16.28
N MET A 769 -10.67 49.13 17.62
CA MET A 769 -11.02 47.90 18.36
C MET A 769 -12.47 47.48 18.10
N LYS A 770 -13.42 48.42 18.13
CA LYS A 770 -14.84 48.13 17.86
C LYS A 770 -15.06 47.67 16.43
N GLU A 771 -14.40 48.31 15.46
CA GLU A 771 -14.48 47.93 14.05
C GLU A 771 -13.87 46.54 13.81
N ALA A 772 -12.73 46.23 14.43
CA ALA A 772 -12.10 44.91 14.34
C ALA A 772 -13.01 43.79 14.89
N ILE A 773 -13.68 44.02 16.02
CA ILE A 773 -14.64 43.08 16.60
C ILE A 773 -15.85 42.91 15.68
N ALA A 774 -16.43 44.01 15.18
CA ALA A 774 -17.59 43.95 14.29
C ALA A 774 -17.28 43.25 12.96
N GLN A 775 -16.07 43.43 12.43
CA GLN A 775 -15.61 42.74 11.22
C GLN A 775 -15.46 41.23 11.47
N LEU A 776 -14.96 40.84 12.64
CA LEU A 776 -14.81 39.45 13.02
C LEU A 776 -16.20 38.78 13.19
N GLU A 777 -17.14 39.42 13.90
CA GLU A 777 -18.52 38.94 14.02
C GLU A 777 -19.18 38.71 12.64
N LYS A 778 -18.96 39.64 11.70
CA LYS A 778 -19.44 39.51 10.32
C LYS A 778 -18.81 38.33 9.58
N GLU A 779 -17.51 38.10 9.74
CA GLU A 779 -16.80 36.98 9.10
C GLU A 779 -17.30 35.61 9.61
N TRP A 780 -17.52 35.48 10.92
CA TRP A 780 -18.02 34.25 11.53
C TRP A 780 -19.50 33.97 11.20
N SER A 781 -20.32 35.00 11.04
CA SER A 781 -21.72 34.83 10.60
C SER A 781 -21.86 34.18 9.22
N GLY A 782 -20.86 34.34 8.34
CA GLY A 782 -20.83 33.75 7.01
C GLY A 782 -20.48 32.25 6.99
N LYS A 783 -19.87 31.72 8.06
CA LYS A 783 -19.43 30.31 8.13
C LYS A 783 -20.54 29.31 8.44
N ALA A 784 -21.72 29.79 8.87
CA ALA A 784 -22.86 28.93 9.21
C ALA A 784 -23.45 28.16 8.02
N ASN A 785 -23.17 28.59 6.78
CA ASN A 785 -23.73 28.00 5.56
C ASN A 785 -22.79 26.98 4.86
N ASP A 786 -21.63 26.68 5.44
CA ASP A 786 -20.63 25.76 4.86
C ASP A 786 -20.92 24.30 5.27
N ILE A 787 -22.03 23.76 4.77
CA ILE A 787 -22.38 22.34 4.93
C ILE A 787 -22.18 21.62 3.60
N THR A 788 -21.38 20.57 3.61
CA THR A 788 -21.08 19.72 2.46
C THR A 788 -21.41 18.26 2.77
N GLU A 789 -21.76 17.48 1.75
CA GLU A 789 -21.86 16.02 1.87
C GLU A 789 -20.55 15.38 1.42
N ILE A 790 -20.00 14.48 2.25
CA ILE A 790 -18.82 13.68 1.93
C ILE A 790 -19.26 12.22 1.85
N THR A 791 -18.81 11.53 0.81
CA THR A 791 -19.06 10.10 0.63
C THR A 791 -17.87 9.30 1.14
N ILE A 792 -18.12 8.37 2.05
CA ILE A 792 -17.14 7.43 2.59
C ILE A 792 -17.43 6.06 1.98
N THR A 793 -16.42 5.51 1.31
CA THR A 793 -16.44 4.14 0.80
C THR A 793 -15.78 3.20 1.81
N PRO A 794 -16.37 2.04 2.14
CA PRO A 794 -15.75 1.08 3.05
C PRO A 794 -14.51 0.48 2.40
N LEU A 795 -13.54 0.02 3.19
CA LEU A 795 -12.43 -0.78 2.68
C LEU A 795 -12.84 -2.26 2.65
N LYS A 796 -12.29 -3.06 1.73
CA LYS A 796 -12.60 -4.50 1.67
C LYS A 796 -12.37 -5.24 3.00
N LYS A 797 -11.37 -4.82 3.78
CA LYS A 797 -11.04 -5.40 5.09
C LYS A 797 -12.08 -5.07 6.19
N ASP A 798 -12.95 -4.09 5.94
CA ASP A 798 -13.96 -3.60 6.88
C ASP A 798 -15.36 -4.14 6.52
N ILE A 799 -15.44 -5.07 5.56
CA ILE A 799 -16.65 -5.80 5.17
C ILE A 799 -16.52 -7.23 5.68
N PHE A 800 -17.44 -7.64 6.57
CA PHE A 800 -17.44 -8.95 7.22
C PHE A 800 -18.67 -9.72 6.78
N VAL A 801 -18.49 -10.88 6.15
CA VAL A 801 -19.60 -11.78 5.81
C VAL A 801 -20.14 -12.40 7.11
N GLU A 802 -21.39 -12.12 7.45
CA GLU A 802 -22.05 -12.69 8.64
C GLU A 802 -22.78 -13.99 8.32
N LEU A 803 -23.50 -14.03 7.18
CA LEU A 803 -24.24 -15.20 6.73
C LEU A 803 -23.97 -15.41 5.25
N PHE A 804 -23.52 -16.61 4.88
CA PHE A 804 -23.41 -16.98 3.47
C PHE A 804 -23.63 -18.48 3.30
N GLY A 805 -24.64 -18.85 2.53
CA GLY A 805 -25.00 -20.26 2.36
C GLY A 805 -26.42 -20.46 1.86
N ILE A 806 -26.90 -21.69 2.00
CA ILE A 806 -28.23 -22.07 1.51
C ILE A 806 -29.27 -21.85 2.63
N ALA A 807 -30.21 -20.94 2.42
CA ALA A 807 -31.35 -20.76 3.30
C ALA A 807 -32.54 -21.60 2.83
N TRP A 808 -33.06 -22.44 3.73
CA TRP A 808 -34.34 -23.11 3.58
C TRP A 808 -35.45 -22.16 4.02
N VAL A 809 -36.19 -21.63 3.05
CA VAL A 809 -37.25 -20.66 3.27
C VAL A 809 -38.61 -21.37 3.31
N PRO A 810 -39.45 -21.15 4.35
CA PRO A 810 -40.74 -21.82 4.47
C PRO A 810 -41.81 -21.20 3.55
N TYR A 811 -42.60 -22.05 2.89
CA TYR A 811 -43.76 -21.65 2.09
C TYR A 811 -45.00 -22.45 2.53
N TYR A 812 -46.14 -21.76 2.59
CA TYR A 812 -47.45 -22.40 2.70
C TYR A 812 -47.88 -22.92 1.33
N VAL A 813 -48.25 -24.20 1.26
CA VAL A 813 -48.91 -24.79 0.09
C VAL A 813 -50.41 -24.74 0.32
N VAL A 814 -51.12 -23.92 -0.45
CA VAL A 814 -52.57 -23.71 -0.34
C VAL A 814 -53.23 -24.13 -1.63
N GLU A 815 -54.24 -24.99 -1.54
CA GLU A 815 -55.09 -25.33 -2.67
C GLU A 815 -56.14 -24.22 -2.85
N ILE A 816 -56.11 -23.55 -4.01
CA ILE A 816 -57.06 -22.50 -4.41
C ILE A 816 -57.62 -22.91 -5.77
N ASP A 817 -58.94 -23.11 -5.84
CA ASP A 817 -59.66 -23.50 -7.05
C ASP A 817 -59.08 -24.74 -7.77
N GLY A 818 -58.67 -25.75 -6.98
CA GLY A 818 -58.09 -27.00 -7.47
C GLY A 818 -56.63 -26.90 -7.94
N ARG A 819 -55.93 -25.78 -7.67
CA ARG A 819 -54.50 -25.59 -7.95
C ARG A 819 -53.74 -25.26 -6.67
N ASN A 820 -52.59 -25.91 -6.49
CA ASN A 820 -51.68 -25.59 -5.40
C ASN A 820 -50.92 -24.29 -5.70
N ARG A 821 -51.06 -23.28 -4.83
CA ARG A 821 -50.24 -22.07 -4.79
C ARG A 821 -49.28 -22.12 -3.60
N ARG A 822 -48.08 -21.60 -3.80
CA ARG A 822 -47.05 -21.48 -2.76
C ARG A 822 -46.96 -20.03 -2.32
N ILE A 823 -46.98 -19.78 -1.01
CA ILE A 823 -46.97 -18.44 -0.42
C ILE A 823 -45.88 -18.38 0.63
N CYS A 824 -44.92 -17.45 0.49
CA CYS A 824 -43.78 -17.35 1.40
C CYS A 824 -44.25 -17.06 2.83
N ALA A 825 -43.80 -17.87 3.78
CA ALA A 825 -44.16 -17.78 5.20
C ALA A 825 -43.10 -17.04 6.04
N PHE A 826 -42.16 -16.38 5.38
CA PHE A 826 -41.06 -15.64 6.00
C PHE A 826 -41.06 -14.15 5.59
N SER A 827 -40.71 -13.28 6.53
CA SER A 827 -40.39 -11.87 6.29
C SER A 827 -39.20 -11.43 7.12
N THR A 828 -38.34 -10.62 6.52
CA THR A 828 -37.45 -9.72 7.27
C THR A 828 -38.28 -8.51 7.74
N ASN A 829 -38.02 -8.00 8.95
CA ASN A 829 -38.66 -6.78 9.44
C ASN A 829 -38.08 -5.53 8.79
#